data_AF-A0A1H4CWV8-F1
#
_entry.id   AF-A0A1H4CWV8-F1
#
_cell.length_a   1.000
_cell.length_b   1.000
_cell.length_c   1.000
_cell.angle_alpha   90.00
_cell.angle_beta   90.00
_cell.angle_gamma   90.00
#
_symmetry.space_group_name_H-M   'P 1'
#
loop_
_entity.id
_entity.type
_entity.pdbx_description
1 polymer ?
#
loop_
_entity_poly.entity_id
_entity_poly.type
_entity_poly.pdbx_seq_one_letter_code
_entity_poly.pdbx_strand_id
1 'polypeptide(L)'
;MLNYSGKSQYQLDRVLIIGLGLIGGSFAKALKIRSCVREIVGADRSEEECRLGLELGVIDRVATDLEAEVSAVDLIVLAVPVKAMESVLEQIRPWLRLRTLVTDVGSTKGSLVAAARRLFGQLPPTFIPGHPIAGAEKSGVRAADADLFERHKVILTPLPETDPNATLELARLWQAVGAEVLQMEVERHDEVLAATSHLPHLLAFSLVDTLAREEENLDIFRYAAGGFRDFTRIAASDPTMWHDICVANRSAVLAQIDRYTTGLTRLRSAIDTGDSQTMLGIFTRAKAARDHFTRLLTGSAYSSNDHAAGVSLRVSSDAAPVGELVLPGDKSVSHRAIILAAIADGVTDISGFLESEDSLATLQAMRDMGVVIEGPHQGRVRIYGVGLHGLKPPPGPLYLGHSATSMRLLAGVLVAQPFDTELFGDESLSQRNMSRVAEPLRLMGADIETGIGGCPPLKIKGGRRLRGVRYTLPMPSAQVKSALLLAGLWAEGETRVVEPVATRDHTERMLSALGVDMSSDAGEVCLKPAQSLRAAPIEVPRDLSWATLFMLVASLSPGADLLLKGVGINPSRAGALRVLERMGAVITLSEQHLQAGEPVADIHVKAGRPLSAVTVDLSDLATASDEVPLLLVAAACAVGHSRFTGLDGLRRKEEDPVAQTAQLLQQLGVRLELDNDRIEVTGGCIEGGEIMLNGQIRVAMAALAAGLCGENTLKIGGGGCLLAACPDLIELMQRLGLNVHKEEG
;
A
#
# COMPACT_ATOMS: atom_id res chain seq x y z
N MET A 1 -4.43 -17.65 -4.03
CA MET A 1 -5.33 -18.56 -3.26
C MET A 1 -5.06 -19.99 -3.69
N LEU A 2 -4.60 -20.86 -2.79
CA LEU A 2 -4.55 -22.30 -3.07
C LEU A 2 -5.94 -22.88 -2.87
N ASN A 3 -6.51 -23.43 -3.95
CA ASN A 3 -7.86 -23.95 -4.00
C ASN A 3 -7.91 -25.33 -3.30
N TYR A 4 -8.15 -25.35 -1.99
CA TYR A 4 -8.26 -26.59 -1.20
C TYR A 4 -9.71 -27.08 -1.15
N SER A 5 -10.24 -27.52 -2.30
CA SER A 5 -11.52 -28.25 -2.39
C SER A 5 -11.34 -29.78 -2.40
N GLY A 6 -10.14 -30.27 -2.08
CA GLY A 6 -9.86 -31.70 -1.93
C GLY A 6 -10.10 -32.14 -0.49
N LYS A 7 -10.86 -33.23 -0.27
CA LYS A 7 -10.97 -33.92 1.02
C LYS A 7 -9.57 -34.04 1.65
N SER A 8 -9.36 -33.38 2.80
CA SER A 8 -8.12 -33.43 3.56
C SER A 8 -7.69 -34.88 3.80
N GLN A 9 -6.49 -35.26 3.34
CA GLN A 9 -5.82 -36.51 3.74
C GLN A 9 -5.22 -36.44 5.15
N TYR A 10 -5.43 -35.32 5.87
CA TYR A 10 -4.90 -35.07 7.20
C TYR A 10 -5.97 -35.41 8.25
N GLN A 11 -5.78 -36.52 8.97
CA GLN A 11 -6.68 -36.96 10.04
C GLN A 11 -5.87 -37.38 11.27
N LEU A 12 -6.05 -36.68 12.39
CA LEU A 12 -5.52 -37.10 13.70
C LEU A 12 -6.38 -38.22 14.28
N ASP A 13 -5.78 -39.15 15.01
CA ASP A 13 -6.55 -40.23 15.64
C ASP A 13 -7.27 -39.70 16.88
N ARG A 14 -6.54 -39.05 17.81
CA ARG A 14 -7.15 -38.53 19.04
C ARG A 14 -6.62 -37.17 19.46
N VAL A 15 -7.54 -36.26 19.79
CA VAL A 15 -7.24 -34.92 20.33
C VAL A 15 -7.78 -34.79 21.74
N LEU A 16 -6.97 -34.27 22.67
CA LEU A 16 -7.38 -33.91 24.02
C LEU A 16 -7.52 -32.39 24.14
N ILE A 17 -8.71 -31.93 24.51
CA ILE A 17 -9.00 -30.52 24.79
C ILE A 17 -9.11 -30.34 26.30
N ILE A 18 -8.19 -29.59 26.90
CA ILE A 18 -8.20 -29.27 28.33
C ILE A 18 -8.71 -27.84 28.49
N GLY A 19 -9.93 -27.69 29.00
CA GLY A 19 -10.72 -26.47 29.01
C GLY A 19 -11.65 -26.43 27.80
N LEU A 20 -12.95 -26.69 28.00
CA LEU A 20 -13.90 -26.67 26.89
C LEU A 20 -14.24 -25.21 26.55
N GLY A 21 -14.99 -24.51 27.40
CA GLY A 21 -15.26 -23.08 27.23
C GLY A 21 -15.67 -22.66 25.80
N LEU A 22 -15.49 -21.38 25.47
CA LEU A 22 -15.77 -20.89 24.11
C LEU A 22 -14.73 -21.43 23.12
N ILE A 23 -13.44 -21.17 23.36
CA ILE A 23 -12.39 -21.40 22.38
C ILE A 23 -12.10 -22.89 22.19
N GLY A 24 -11.89 -23.63 23.28
CA GLY A 24 -11.61 -25.08 23.21
C GLY A 24 -12.77 -25.86 22.60
N GLY A 25 -14.01 -25.54 22.98
CA GLY A 25 -15.22 -26.15 22.46
C GLY A 25 -15.46 -25.79 20.99
N SER A 26 -15.21 -24.55 20.59
CA SER A 26 -15.29 -24.14 19.18
C SER A 26 -14.27 -24.89 18.33
N PHE A 27 -13.04 -25.06 18.83
CA PHE A 27 -12.00 -25.78 18.11
C PHE A 27 -12.33 -27.26 17.98
N ALA A 28 -12.81 -27.89 19.06
CA ALA A 28 -13.30 -29.26 19.04
C ALA A 28 -14.41 -29.47 17.99
N LYS A 29 -15.42 -28.59 18.00
CA LYS A 29 -16.55 -28.66 17.07
C LYS A 29 -16.11 -28.48 15.62
N ALA A 30 -15.22 -27.53 15.35
CA ALA A 30 -14.66 -27.28 14.03
C ALA A 30 -13.88 -28.49 13.50
N LEU A 31 -13.03 -29.10 14.33
CA LEU A 31 -12.27 -30.31 13.97
C LEU A 31 -13.19 -31.49 13.62
N LYS A 32 -14.28 -31.69 14.38
CA LYS A 32 -15.27 -32.74 14.11
C LYS A 32 -16.01 -32.51 12.80
N ILE A 33 -16.59 -31.33 12.61
CA ILE A 33 -17.39 -31.01 11.41
C ILE A 33 -16.56 -31.15 10.15
N ARG A 34 -15.27 -30.80 10.21
CA ARG A 34 -14.35 -30.87 9.07
C ARG A 34 -13.63 -32.21 8.94
N SER A 35 -14.00 -33.20 9.77
CA SER A 35 -13.45 -34.55 9.76
C SER A 35 -11.92 -34.60 9.91
N CYS A 36 -11.34 -33.64 10.65
CA CYS A 36 -9.90 -33.54 10.88
C CYS A 36 -9.40 -34.50 11.97
N VAL A 37 -10.31 -35.09 12.76
CA VAL A 37 -10.02 -35.96 13.90
C VAL A 37 -11.01 -37.11 13.98
N ARG A 38 -10.60 -38.27 14.49
CA ARG A 38 -11.50 -39.42 14.73
C ARG A 38 -12.20 -39.36 16.09
N GLU A 39 -11.48 -39.00 17.14
CA GLU A 39 -12.02 -38.90 18.51
C GLU A 39 -11.51 -37.64 19.22
N ILE A 40 -12.44 -36.88 19.81
CA ILE A 40 -12.13 -35.78 20.72
C ILE A 40 -12.46 -36.17 22.16
N VAL A 41 -11.45 -36.09 23.01
CA VAL A 41 -11.58 -36.24 24.45
C VAL A 41 -11.55 -34.86 25.11
N GLY A 42 -12.51 -34.57 25.96
CA GLY A 42 -12.60 -33.32 26.71
C GLY A 42 -12.24 -33.50 28.18
N ALA A 43 -11.51 -32.53 28.73
CA ALA A 43 -11.27 -32.40 30.17
C ALA A 43 -11.56 -30.96 30.60
N ASP A 44 -12.36 -30.76 31.64
CA ASP A 44 -12.63 -29.45 32.22
C ASP A 44 -12.68 -29.58 33.75
N ARG A 45 -12.37 -28.50 34.46
CA ARG A 45 -12.52 -28.45 35.91
C ARG A 45 -14.00 -28.51 36.31
N SER A 46 -14.90 -28.02 35.45
CA SER A 46 -16.34 -28.08 35.65
C SER A 46 -16.91 -29.39 35.10
N GLU A 47 -17.38 -30.27 35.98
CA GLU A 47 -18.11 -31.49 35.59
C GLU A 47 -19.35 -31.16 34.74
N GLU A 48 -19.98 -30.02 34.99
CA GLU A 48 -21.13 -29.55 34.21
C GLU A 48 -20.75 -29.21 32.77
N GLU A 49 -19.62 -28.53 32.55
CA GLU A 49 -19.12 -28.20 31.21
C GLU A 49 -18.75 -29.48 30.43
N CYS A 50 -18.14 -30.46 31.10
CA CYS A 50 -17.85 -31.78 30.52
C CYS A 50 -19.12 -32.51 30.09
N ARG A 51 -20.12 -32.59 30.98
CA ARG A 51 -21.41 -33.23 30.69
C ARG A 51 -22.09 -32.55 29.50
N LEU A 52 -22.08 -31.22 29.50
CA LEU A 52 -22.71 -30.42 28.47
C LEU A 52 -21.98 -30.50 27.12
N GLY A 53 -20.66 -30.53 27.13
CA GLY A 53 -19.86 -30.76 25.93
C GLY A 53 -20.18 -32.11 25.28
N LEU A 54 -20.43 -33.15 26.09
CA LEU A 54 -20.86 -34.46 25.59
C LEU A 54 -22.30 -34.42 25.05
N GLU A 55 -23.24 -33.83 25.81
CA GLU A 55 -24.65 -33.69 25.40
C GLU A 55 -24.80 -32.89 24.08
N LEU A 56 -23.97 -31.86 23.88
CA LEU A 56 -23.97 -31.02 22.68
C LEU A 56 -23.14 -31.60 21.53
N GLY A 57 -22.50 -32.76 21.73
CA GLY A 57 -21.63 -33.40 20.74
C GLY A 57 -20.34 -32.63 20.42
N VAL A 58 -19.94 -31.69 21.27
CA VAL A 58 -18.68 -30.94 21.15
C VAL A 58 -17.47 -31.87 21.34
N ILE A 59 -17.59 -32.81 22.28
CA ILE A 59 -16.61 -33.87 22.52
C ILE A 59 -17.26 -35.25 22.35
N ASP A 60 -16.46 -36.27 22.07
CA ASP A 60 -16.94 -37.66 21.96
C ASP A 60 -16.94 -38.37 23.31
N ARG A 61 -16.02 -37.98 24.21
CA ARG A 61 -15.87 -38.56 25.53
C ARG A 61 -15.25 -37.58 26.53
N VAL A 62 -15.62 -37.72 27.80
CA VAL A 62 -14.98 -37.01 28.92
C VAL A 62 -13.78 -37.82 29.42
N ALA A 63 -12.65 -37.16 29.67
CA ALA A 63 -11.49 -37.78 30.28
C ALA A 63 -11.79 -38.18 31.74
N THR A 64 -11.85 -39.47 32.02
CA THR A 64 -12.00 -40.01 33.38
C THR A 64 -10.67 -40.23 34.10
N ASP A 65 -9.58 -40.33 33.33
CA ASP A 65 -8.21 -40.47 33.79
C ASP A 65 -7.28 -39.68 32.86
N LEU A 66 -6.79 -38.53 33.33
CA LEU A 66 -6.00 -37.63 32.51
C LEU A 66 -4.62 -38.24 32.14
N GLU A 67 -4.04 -39.08 32.99
CA GLU A 67 -2.76 -39.76 32.74
C GLU A 67 -2.87 -40.71 31.53
N ALA A 68 -3.92 -41.53 31.52
CA ALA A 68 -4.17 -42.47 30.44
C ALA A 68 -4.43 -41.75 29.10
N GLU A 69 -5.15 -40.63 29.13
CA GLU A 69 -5.45 -39.88 27.89
C GLU A 69 -4.21 -39.17 27.33
N VAL A 70 -3.41 -38.50 28.18
CA VAL A 70 -2.18 -37.81 27.75
C VAL A 70 -1.21 -38.78 27.07
N SER A 71 -1.15 -40.02 27.54
CA SER A 71 -0.30 -41.08 26.96
C SER A 71 -0.81 -41.61 25.61
N ALA A 72 -2.06 -41.35 25.24
CA ALA A 72 -2.71 -41.90 24.06
C ALA A 72 -2.93 -40.89 22.93
N VAL A 73 -2.99 -39.58 23.22
CA VAL A 73 -3.42 -38.53 22.28
C VAL A 73 -2.30 -38.00 21.39
N ASP A 74 -2.65 -37.61 20.16
CA ASP A 74 -1.71 -37.03 19.18
C ASP A 74 -1.54 -35.52 19.37
N LEU A 75 -2.59 -34.85 19.86
CA LEU A 75 -2.60 -33.42 20.14
C LEU A 75 -3.26 -33.13 21.48
N ILE A 76 -2.63 -32.25 22.27
CA ILE A 76 -3.18 -31.64 23.48
C ILE A 76 -3.34 -30.15 23.25
N VAL A 77 -4.55 -29.63 23.49
CA VAL A 77 -4.87 -28.20 23.42
C VAL A 77 -5.17 -27.69 24.81
N LEU A 78 -4.36 -26.74 25.28
CA LEU A 78 -4.55 -26.05 26.55
C LEU A 78 -5.44 -24.82 26.34
N ALA A 79 -6.72 -24.98 26.64
CA ALA A 79 -7.77 -23.96 26.54
C ALA A 79 -8.32 -23.56 27.92
N VAL A 80 -7.45 -23.55 28.92
CA VAL A 80 -7.70 -23.03 30.28
C VAL A 80 -7.23 -21.57 30.40
N PRO A 81 -7.68 -20.82 31.43
CA PRO A 81 -7.14 -19.49 31.71
C PRO A 81 -5.62 -19.52 31.86
N VAL A 82 -4.94 -18.45 31.42
CA VAL A 82 -3.47 -18.36 31.38
C VAL A 82 -2.82 -18.75 32.71
N LYS A 83 -3.37 -18.31 33.85
CA LYS A 83 -2.83 -18.65 35.17
C LYS A 83 -2.92 -20.13 35.55
N ALA A 84 -3.86 -20.87 34.96
CA ALA A 84 -4.02 -22.30 35.20
C ALA A 84 -3.11 -23.16 34.33
N MET A 85 -2.55 -22.61 33.24
CA MET A 85 -1.78 -23.38 32.27
C MET A 85 -0.52 -24.03 32.87
N GLU A 86 0.18 -23.36 33.80
CA GLU A 86 1.36 -23.93 34.47
C GLU A 86 1.00 -25.18 35.27
N SER A 87 -0.09 -25.15 36.03
CA SER A 87 -0.56 -26.31 36.81
C SER A 87 -0.99 -27.46 35.90
N VAL A 88 -1.65 -27.17 34.76
CA VAL A 88 -2.03 -28.20 33.79
C VAL A 88 -0.79 -28.81 33.14
N LEU A 89 0.19 -28.01 32.75
CA LEU A 89 1.46 -28.49 32.21
C LEU A 89 2.19 -29.41 33.20
N GLU A 90 2.19 -29.05 34.48
CA GLU A 90 2.79 -29.88 35.55
C GLU A 90 2.09 -31.24 35.67
N GLN A 91 0.75 -31.28 35.56
CA GLN A 91 -0.04 -32.51 35.64
C GLN A 91 0.18 -33.44 34.44
N ILE A 92 0.28 -32.90 33.23
CA ILE A 92 0.42 -33.73 32.02
C ILE A 92 1.87 -34.12 31.71
N ARG A 93 2.86 -33.34 32.19
CA ARG A 93 4.28 -33.55 31.89
C ARG A 93 4.78 -34.98 32.10
N PRO A 94 4.47 -35.69 33.21
CA PRO A 94 5.03 -37.02 33.48
C PRO A 94 4.65 -38.08 32.43
N TRP A 95 3.55 -37.84 31.71
CA TRP A 95 2.92 -38.81 30.81
C TRP A 95 3.04 -38.41 29.33
N LEU A 96 3.64 -37.24 29.06
CA LEU A 96 3.73 -36.67 27.72
C LEU A 96 4.71 -37.47 26.85
N ARG A 97 4.23 -37.91 25.67
CA ARG A 97 5.09 -38.57 24.67
C ARG A 97 5.85 -37.52 23.86
N LEU A 98 7.08 -37.84 23.45
CA LEU A 98 7.91 -36.98 22.61
C LEU A 98 7.28 -36.58 21.26
N ARG A 99 6.33 -37.37 20.76
CA ARG A 99 5.61 -37.12 19.50
C ARG A 99 4.27 -36.41 19.67
N THR A 100 3.78 -36.24 20.89
CA THR A 100 2.48 -35.60 21.14
C THR A 100 2.62 -34.10 20.94
N LEU A 101 1.82 -33.53 20.02
CA LEU A 101 1.72 -32.10 19.83
C LEU A 101 1.08 -31.46 21.06
N VAL A 102 1.64 -30.35 21.52
CA VAL A 102 1.10 -29.56 22.62
C VAL A 102 1.01 -28.11 22.19
N THR A 103 -0.19 -27.56 22.26
CA THR A 103 -0.46 -26.16 21.94
C THR A 103 -1.38 -25.55 22.99
N ASP A 104 -1.48 -24.24 22.97
CA ASP A 104 -2.40 -23.47 23.79
C ASP A 104 -3.23 -22.53 22.92
N VAL A 105 -4.20 -21.86 23.56
CA VAL A 105 -5.01 -20.81 22.93
C VAL A 105 -5.04 -19.52 23.76
N GLY A 106 -4.06 -19.36 24.65
CA GLY A 106 -3.96 -18.26 25.61
C GLY A 106 -3.47 -16.96 25.00
N SER A 107 -3.92 -15.85 25.58
CA SER A 107 -3.63 -14.51 25.06
C SER A 107 -2.21 -13.99 25.35
N THR A 108 -1.38 -14.75 26.07
CA THR A 108 0.00 -14.36 26.43
C THR A 108 0.93 -15.56 26.32
N LYS A 109 2.15 -15.37 25.81
CA LYS A 109 3.06 -16.47 25.47
C LYS A 109 4.30 -16.54 26.35
N GLY A 110 4.86 -15.40 26.76
CA GLY A 110 6.07 -15.38 27.57
C GLY A 110 5.89 -16.09 28.91
N SER A 111 4.76 -15.88 29.59
CA SER A 111 4.43 -16.54 30.86
C SER A 111 4.34 -18.07 30.73
N LEU A 112 3.68 -18.54 29.67
CA LEU A 112 3.52 -19.96 29.38
C LEU A 112 4.84 -20.63 29.03
N VAL A 113 5.63 -20.02 28.13
CA VAL A 113 6.93 -20.56 27.72
C VAL A 113 7.90 -20.57 28.90
N ALA A 114 7.90 -19.54 29.74
CA ALA A 114 8.71 -19.52 30.96
C ALA A 114 8.32 -20.64 31.95
N ALA A 115 7.02 -20.87 32.15
CA ALA A 115 6.52 -21.97 32.96
C ALA A 115 6.92 -23.34 32.39
N ALA A 116 6.72 -23.53 31.08
CA ALA A 116 7.12 -24.76 30.40
C ALA A 116 8.64 -25.01 30.52
N ARG A 117 9.49 -23.99 30.33
CA ARG A 117 10.96 -24.14 30.50
C ARG A 117 11.33 -24.54 31.93
N ARG A 118 10.69 -23.96 32.96
CA ARG A 118 10.93 -24.34 34.36
C ARG A 118 10.53 -25.79 34.64
N LEU A 119 9.38 -26.21 34.11
CA LEU A 119 8.85 -27.55 34.30
C LEU A 119 9.70 -28.57 33.54
N PHE A 120 9.78 -28.49 32.21
CA PHE A 120 10.41 -29.51 31.37
C PHE A 120 11.94 -29.47 31.38
N GLY A 121 12.55 -28.32 31.70
CA GLY A 121 13.99 -28.08 31.52
C GLY A 121 14.34 -27.89 30.05
N GLN A 122 14.30 -29.00 29.29
CA GLN A 122 14.34 -28.98 27.83
C GLN A 122 12.93 -29.17 27.28
N LEU A 123 12.45 -28.20 26.50
CA LEU A 123 11.11 -28.25 25.94
C LEU A 123 11.00 -29.36 24.88
N PRO A 124 9.86 -30.07 24.81
CA PRO A 124 9.59 -30.98 23.70
C PRO A 124 9.60 -30.23 22.37
N PRO A 125 10.15 -30.81 21.28
CA PRO A 125 10.13 -30.18 19.96
C PRO A 125 8.71 -30.04 19.39
N THR A 126 7.73 -30.71 20.00
CA THR A 126 6.30 -30.69 19.66
C THR A 126 5.48 -29.69 20.49
N PHE A 127 6.13 -28.85 21.30
CA PHE A 127 5.47 -27.76 22.03
C PHE A 127 5.44 -26.49 21.16
N ILE A 128 4.25 -26.13 20.68
CA ILE A 128 4.03 -24.97 19.80
C ILE A 128 2.91 -24.10 20.40
N PRO A 129 3.25 -23.02 21.12
CA PRO A 129 2.25 -22.11 21.66
C PRO A 129 1.42 -21.41 20.58
N GLY A 130 0.14 -21.18 20.86
CA GLY A 130 -0.87 -20.76 19.87
C GLY A 130 -1.85 -19.73 20.43
N HIS A 131 -2.31 -18.77 19.62
CA HIS A 131 -3.33 -17.79 20.02
C HIS A 131 -4.28 -17.50 18.87
N PRO A 132 -5.51 -18.02 18.91
CA PRO A 132 -6.55 -17.60 18.00
C PRO A 132 -7.01 -16.18 18.36
N ILE A 133 -6.94 -15.25 17.41
CA ILE A 133 -7.53 -13.92 17.52
C ILE A 133 -9.00 -14.03 17.11
N ALA A 134 -9.77 -14.72 17.95
CA ALA A 134 -11.20 -14.91 17.79
C ALA A 134 -11.83 -14.93 19.18
N GLY A 135 -13.01 -14.32 19.32
CA GLY A 135 -13.70 -14.24 20.60
C GLY A 135 -15.09 -13.66 20.45
N ALA A 136 -16.00 -14.10 21.33
CA ALA A 136 -17.36 -13.62 21.40
C ALA A 136 -17.65 -13.15 22.83
N GLU A 137 -18.65 -12.27 22.99
CA GLU A 137 -19.09 -11.77 24.31
C GLU A 137 -19.76 -12.88 25.16
N LYS A 138 -19.99 -14.07 24.59
CA LYS A 138 -20.59 -15.24 25.25
C LYS A 138 -19.49 -16.19 25.72
N SER A 139 -19.69 -16.82 26.89
CA SER A 139 -18.72 -17.75 27.50
C SER A 139 -19.31 -19.15 27.68
N GLY A 140 -18.44 -20.12 27.97
CA GLY A 140 -18.80 -21.52 28.22
C GLY A 140 -19.00 -22.36 26.94
N VAL A 141 -19.09 -23.68 27.10
CA VAL A 141 -19.19 -24.64 25.99
C VAL A 141 -20.47 -24.49 25.17
N ARG A 142 -21.55 -23.95 25.74
CA ARG A 142 -22.79 -23.62 24.99
C ARG A 142 -22.57 -22.57 23.91
N ALA A 143 -21.57 -21.69 24.10
CA ALA A 143 -21.23 -20.66 23.14
C ALA A 143 -20.30 -21.18 22.02
N ALA A 144 -19.91 -22.47 22.06
CA ALA A 144 -19.02 -23.07 21.08
C ALA A 144 -19.61 -23.02 19.66
N ASP A 145 -18.84 -22.43 18.76
CA ASP A 145 -19.18 -22.22 17.36
C ASP A 145 -18.13 -22.87 16.46
N ALA A 146 -18.58 -23.68 15.51
CA ALA A 146 -17.69 -24.41 14.62
C ALA A 146 -17.03 -23.49 13.58
N ASP A 147 -17.65 -22.33 13.32
CA ASP A 147 -17.19 -21.38 12.32
C ASP A 147 -16.43 -20.20 12.95
N LEU A 148 -16.19 -20.25 14.28
CA LEU A 148 -15.55 -19.16 15.04
C LEU A 148 -14.22 -18.70 14.44
N PHE A 149 -13.45 -19.63 13.87
CA PHE A 149 -12.11 -19.36 13.34
C PHE A 149 -12.09 -19.07 11.84
N GLU A 150 -13.22 -19.14 11.14
CA GLU A 150 -13.26 -18.86 9.71
C GLU A 150 -12.81 -17.43 9.43
N ARG A 151 -11.79 -17.28 8.59
CA ARG A 151 -11.18 -15.99 8.21
C ARG A 151 -10.63 -15.19 9.40
N HIS A 152 -10.48 -15.82 10.57
CA HIS A 152 -9.81 -15.22 11.72
C HIS A 152 -8.35 -15.64 11.77
N LYS A 153 -7.53 -14.79 12.36
CA LYS A 153 -6.08 -15.01 12.46
C LYS A 153 -5.75 -15.90 13.64
N VAL A 154 -4.86 -16.86 13.45
CA VAL A 154 -4.25 -17.66 14.52
C VAL A 154 -2.75 -17.42 14.48
N ILE A 155 -2.18 -17.01 15.61
CA ILE A 155 -0.73 -16.81 15.73
C ILE A 155 -0.13 -18.05 16.38
N LEU A 156 0.78 -18.70 15.68
CA LEU A 156 1.69 -19.70 16.24
C LEU A 156 3.01 -19.03 16.60
N THR A 157 3.59 -19.39 17.74
CA THR A 157 4.89 -18.87 18.17
C THR A 157 5.88 -20.02 18.35
N PRO A 158 6.35 -20.65 17.25
CA PRO A 158 7.34 -21.73 17.33
C PRO A 158 8.61 -21.22 18.01
N LEU A 159 9.28 -22.10 18.77
CA LEU A 159 10.53 -21.79 19.46
C LEU A 159 11.73 -22.25 18.63
N PRO A 160 12.95 -21.76 18.90
CA PRO A 160 14.15 -22.22 18.21
C PRO A 160 14.36 -23.73 18.25
N GLU A 161 13.91 -24.40 19.32
CA GLU A 161 13.97 -25.85 19.50
C GLU A 161 12.76 -26.62 18.94
N THR A 162 11.72 -25.94 18.43
CA THR A 162 10.52 -26.57 17.87
C THR A 162 10.81 -27.25 16.53
N ASP A 163 10.27 -28.44 16.30
CA ASP A 163 10.34 -29.12 15.00
C ASP A 163 9.51 -28.35 13.95
N PRO A 164 10.12 -27.91 12.83
CA PRO A 164 9.39 -27.24 11.75
C PRO A 164 8.25 -28.09 11.17
N ASN A 165 8.37 -29.43 11.15
CA ASN A 165 7.31 -30.31 10.66
C ASN A 165 6.12 -30.33 11.61
N ALA A 166 6.37 -30.36 12.93
CA ALA A 166 5.32 -30.26 13.95
C ALA A 166 4.58 -28.92 13.88
N THR A 167 5.32 -27.83 13.62
CA THR A 167 4.73 -26.50 13.39
C THR A 167 3.86 -26.47 12.14
N LEU A 168 4.34 -27.07 11.03
CA LEU A 168 3.58 -27.15 9.78
C LEU A 168 2.31 -28.00 9.92
N GLU A 169 2.41 -29.09 10.67
CA GLU A 169 1.27 -29.95 11.00
C GLU A 169 0.19 -29.19 11.77
N LEU A 170 0.57 -28.47 12.84
CA LEU A 170 -0.37 -27.66 13.61
C LEU A 170 -0.95 -26.51 12.77
N ALA A 171 -0.14 -25.87 11.93
CA ALA A 171 -0.60 -24.82 11.02
C ALA A 171 -1.65 -25.35 10.03
N ARG A 172 -1.43 -26.54 9.45
CA ARG A 172 -2.41 -27.18 8.57
C ARG A 172 -3.72 -27.49 9.28
N LEU A 173 -3.66 -27.88 10.55
CA LEU A 173 -4.85 -28.14 11.35
C LEU A 173 -5.68 -26.86 11.56
N TRP A 174 -5.04 -25.75 11.91
CA TRP A 174 -5.70 -24.45 12.03
C TRP A 174 -6.27 -23.96 10.69
N GLN A 175 -5.53 -24.14 9.61
CA GLN A 175 -6.02 -23.81 8.26
C GLN A 175 -7.21 -24.68 7.85
N ALA A 176 -7.21 -25.96 8.23
CA ALA A 176 -8.32 -26.86 7.96
C ALA A 176 -9.61 -26.36 8.63
N VAL A 177 -9.52 -25.73 9.80
CA VAL A 177 -10.66 -25.05 10.48
C VAL A 177 -10.93 -23.62 9.99
N GLY A 178 -10.32 -23.21 8.87
CA GLY A 178 -10.65 -21.97 8.17
C GLY A 178 -9.88 -20.74 8.66
N ALA A 179 -8.91 -20.94 9.56
CA ALA A 179 -8.10 -19.86 10.10
C ALA A 179 -6.98 -19.42 9.14
N GLU A 180 -6.62 -18.14 9.21
CA GLU A 180 -5.40 -17.60 8.61
C GLU A 180 -4.25 -17.73 9.62
N VAL A 181 -3.28 -18.60 9.34
CA VAL A 181 -2.19 -18.87 10.28
C VAL A 181 -1.01 -17.94 10.03
N LEU A 182 -0.60 -17.24 11.09
CA LEU A 182 0.57 -16.37 11.14
C LEU A 182 1.61 -16.95 12.11
N GLN A 183 2.88 -16.59 11.92
CA GLN A 183 3.96 -16.94 12.84
C GLN A 183 4.70 -15.70 13.32
N MET A 184 5.08 -15.67 14.59
CA MET A 184 5.98 -14.66 15.16
C MET A 184 6.66 -15.17 16.42
N GLU A 185 7.75 -14.51 16.83
CA GLU A 185 8.43 -14.79 18.09
C GLU A 185 7.56 -14.49 19.31
N VAL A 186 7.83 -15.18 20.42
CA VAL A 186 7.07 -15.09 21.69
C VAL A 186 7.04 -13.67 22.23
N GLU A 187 8.20 -13.02 22.31
CA GLU A 187 8.33 -11.64 22.82
C GLU A 187 7.56 -10.67 21.91
N ARG A 188 7.66 -10.87 20.59
CA ARG A 188 6.97 -10.03 19.61
C ARG A 188 5.45 -10.17 19.71
N HIS A 189 4.94 -11.39 19.92
CA HIS A 189 3.53 -11.62 20.17
C HIS A 189 3.05 -10.79 21.37
N ASP A 190 3.69 -10.93 22.53
CA ASP A 190 3.25 -10.27 23.75
C ASP A 190 3.34 -8.74 23.65
N GLU A 191 4.34 -8.19 22.96
CA GLU A 191 4.44 -6.76 22.65
C GLU A 191 3.30 -6.26 21.75
N VAL A 192 3.00 -6.98 20.67
CA VAL A 192 1.96 -6.59 19.70
C VAL A 192 0.58 -6.66 20.36
N LEU A 193 0.29 -7.71 21.13
CA LEU A 193 -1.00 -7.88 21.80
C LEU A 193 -1.15 -6.88 22.96
N ALA A 194 -0.06 -6.51 23.64
CA ALA A 194 -0.10 -5.41 24.61
C ALA A 194 -0.56 -4.10 23.97
N ALA A 195 -0.09 -3.77 22.77
CA ALA A 195 -0.43 -2.53 22.07
C ALA A 195 -1.83 -2.56 21.42
N THR A 196 -2.19 -3.68 20.80
CA THR A 196 -3.37 -3.78 19.93
C THR A 196 -4.62 -4.35 20.61
N SER A 197 -4.44 -5.04 21.75
CA SER A 197 -5.54 -5.64 22.52
C SER A 197 -5.56 -5.15 23.97
N HIS A 198 -4.45 -5.30 24.71
CA HIS A 198 -4.49 -5.09 26.16
C HIS A 198 -4.61 -3.62 26.57
N LEU A 199 -3.79 -2.74 26.00
CA LEU A 199 -3.86 -1.31 26.29
C LEU A 199 -5.25 -0.73 25.96
N PRO A 200 -5.87 -0.98 24.79
CA PRO A 200 -7.24 -0.54 24.52
C PRO A 200 -8.26 -0.94 25.60
N HIS A 201 -8.22 -2.19 26.08
CA HIS A 201 -9.13 -2.64 27.14
C HIS A 201 -8.85 -1.91 28.46
N LEU A 202 -7.59 -1.73 28.83
CA LEU A 202 -7.21 -0.99 30.04
C LEU A 202 -7.65 0.47 30.00
N LEU A 203 -7.53 1.13 28.84
CA LEU A 203 -8.00 2.50 28.67
C LEU A 203 -9.53 2.58 28.75
N ALA A 204 -10.25 1.60 28.20
CA ALA A 204 -11.70 1.52 28.31
C ALA A 204 -12.15 1.30 29.76
N PHE A 205 -11.54 0.34 30.48
CA PHE A 205 -11.80 0.10 31.91
C PHE A 205 -11.50 1.35 32.76
N SER A 206 -10.34 1.97 32.54
CA SER A 206 -9.92 3.17 33.27
C SER A 206 -10.87 4.34 33.04
N LEU A 207 -11.30 4.59 31.80
CA LEU A 207 -12.25 5.65 31.49
C LEU A 207 -13.61 5.42 32.17
N VAL A 208 -14.15 4.20 32.09
CA VAL A 208 -15.43 3.85 32.71
C VAL A 208 -15.34 3.96 34.24
N ASP A 209 -14.30 3.40 34.86
CA ASP A 209 -14.10 3.46 36.32
C ASP A 209 -13.87 4.89 36.82
N THR A 210 -13.15 5.73 36.07
CA THR A 210 -12.93 7.14 36.41
C THR A 210 -14.24 7.91 36.43
N LEU A 211 -15.04 7.82 35.36
CA LEU A 211 -16.34 8.53 35.29
C LEU A 211 -17.35 7.97 36.29
N ALA A 212 -17.34 6.65 36.53
CA ALA A 212 -18.21 6.02 37.52
C ALA A 212 -17.93 6.46 38.97
N ARG A 213 -16.80 7.13 39.24
CA ARG A 213 -16.44 7.64 40.58
C ARG A 213 -16.70 9.13 40.77
N GLU A 214 -17.09 9.86 39.73
CA GLU A 214 -17.47 11.26 39.86
C GLU A 214 -18.88 11.35 40.49
N GLU A 215 -19.01 12.10 41.59
CA GLU A 215 -20.19 12.10 42.48
C GLU A 215 -21.50 12.61 41.82
N GLU A 216 -21.46 13.19 40.61
CA GLU A 216 -22.62 13.75 39.87
C GLU A 216 -23.17 12.80 38.76
N ASN A 217 -23.06 11.50 39.02
CA ASN A 217 -22.99 10.41 38.04
C ASN A 217 -24.23 10.09 37.17
N LEU A 218 -25.35 10.81 37.28
CA LEU A 218 -26.53 10.49 36.45
C LEU A 218 -26.54 11.24 35.12
N ASP A 219 -25.93 12.42 35.02
CA ASP A 219 -26.04 13.24 33.83
C ASP A 219 -24.93 12.94 32.79
N ILE A 220 -23.73 12.57 33.23
CA ILE A 220 -22.61 12.22 32.32
C ILE A 220 -22.99 11.03 31.42
N PHE A 221 -23.59 9.97 31.99
CA PHE A 221 -24.05 8.82 31.20
C PHE A 221 -25.32 9.12 30.38
N ARG A 222 -26.14 10.11 30.77
CA ARG A 222 -27.31 10.55 29.98
C ARG A 222 -26.90 11.29 28.71
N TYR A 223 -25.78 12.01 28.73
CA TYR A 223 -25.24 12.74 27.57
C TYR A 223 -24.19 11.95 26.78
N ALA A 224 -23.86 10.73 27.20
CA ALA A 224 -22.95 9.86 26.49
C ALA A 224 -23.52 9.51 25.09
N ALA A 225 -22.85 10.01 24.04
CA ALA A 225 -23.22 9.75 22.65
C ALA A 225 -22.55 8.47 22.11
N GLY A 226 -22.79 8.16 20.83
CA GLY A 226 -22.26 6.96 20.16
C GLY A 226 -20.75 6.75 20.32
N GLY A 227 -19.95 7.83 20.33
CA GLY A 227 -18.50 7.72 20.50
C GLY A 227 -18.06 7.15 21.85
N PHE A 228 -18.77 7.49 22.94
CA PHE A 228 -18.49 6.91 24.26
C PHE A 228 -18.81 5.41 24.26
N ARG A 229 -20.00 5.03 23.77
CA ARG A 229 -20.43 3.63 23.67
C ARG A 229 -19.45 2.79 22.85
N ASP A 230 -19.01 3.30 21.70
CA ASP A 230 -18.14 2.55 20.80
C ASP A 230 -16.73 2.37 21.39
N PHE A 231 -16.20 3.37 22.10
CA PHE A 231 -14.91 3.27 22.78
C PHE A 231 -14.95 2.37 24.02
N THR A 232 -16.03 2.42 24.80
CA THR A 232 -16.16 1.67 26.06
C THR A 232 -16.82 0.29 25.92
N ARG A 233 -17.29 -0.10 24.73
CA ARG A 233 -17.90 -1.41 24.47
C ARG A 233 -17.08 -2.57 25.02
N ILE A 234 -15.76 -2.51 24.86
CA ILE A 234 -14.84 -3.58 25.28
C ILE A 234 -14.60 -3.66 26.79
N ALA A 235 -15.00 -2.65 27.57
CA ALA A 235 -14.96 -2.69 29.03
C ALA A 235 -16.01 -3.64 29.63
N ALA A 236 -16.93 -4.19 28.82
CA ALA A 236 -17.86 -5.25 29.24
C ALA A 236 -17.21 -6.64 29.35
N SER A 237 -15.93 -6.77 28.96
CA SER A 237 -15.18 -8.02 28.99
C SER A 237 -14.92 -8.55 30.42
N ASP A 238 -14.66 -9.85 30.55
CA ASP A 238 -14.48 -10.51 31.85
C ASP A 238 -13.29 -9.93 32.67
N PRO A 239 -13.52 -9.41 33.90
CA PRO A 239 -12.48 -8.75 34.68
C PRO A 239 -11.41 -9.71 35.21
N THR A 240 -11.73 -10.99 35.41
CA THR A 240 -10.78 -11.98 35.92
C THR A 240 -9.74 -12.32 34.86
N MET A 241 -10.19 -12.53 33.62
CA MET A 241 -9.34 -12.75 32.46
C MET A 241 -8.39 -11.57 32.24
N TRP A 242 -8.90 -10.34 32.30
CA TRP A 242 -8.09 -9.15 32.09
C TRP A 242 -7.08 -8.90 33.21
N HIS A 243 -7.45 -9.18 34.46
CA HIS A 243 -6.51 -9.21 35.57
C HIS A 243 -5.37 -10.20 35.31
N ASP A 244 -5.69 -11.41 34.85
CA ASP A 244 -4.69 -12.45 34.58
C ASP A 244 -3.76 -12.08 33.43
N ILE A 245 -4.28 -11.49 32.35
CA ILE A 245 -3.50 -10.95 31.23
C ILE A 245 -2.51 -9.88 31.71
N CYS A 246 -2.96 -8.95 32.57
CA CYS A 246 -2.10 -7.89 33.09
C CYS A 246 -0.95 -8.43 33.96
N VAL A 247 -1.21 -9.50 34.73
CA VAL A 247 -0.17 -10.17 35.52
C VAL A 247 0.79 -10.93 34.61
N ALA A 248 0.27 -11.66 33.61
CA ALA A 248 1.05 -12.51 32.72
C ALA A 248 1.91 -11.73 31.73
N ASN A 249 1.42 -10.61 31.20
CA ASN A 249 2.12 -9.76 30.24
C ASN A 249 2.48 -8.37 30.82
N ARG A 250 2.85 -8.36 32.10
CA ARG A 250 3.07 -7.12 32.88
C ARG A 250 4.04 -6.16 32.22
N SER A 251 5.20 -6.65 31.78
CA SER A 251 6.28 -5.80 31.25
C SER A 251 5.86 -5.08 29.97
N ALA A 252 5.26 -5.79 29.00
CA ALA A 252 4.83 -5.18 27.75
C ALA A 252 3.64 -4.24 27.96
N VAL A 253 2.68 -4.61 28.83
CA VAL A 253 1.54 -3.76 29.18
C VAL A 253 2.01 -2.43 29.79
N LEU A 254 2.92 -2.47 30.78
CA LEU A 254 3.47 -1.26 31.39
C LEU A 254 4.20 -0.38 30.36
N ALA A 255 5.02 -0.99 29.50
CA ALA A 255 5.71 -0.24 28.44
C ALA A 255 4.73 0.47 27.48
N GLN A 256 3.57 -0.14 27.18
CA GLN A 256 2.54 0.49 26.36
C GLN A 256 1.78 1.59 27.10
N ILE A 257 1.50 1.42 28.40
CA ILE A 257 0.92 2.47 29.25
C ILE A 257 1.84 3.70 29.28
N ASP A 258 3.15 3.51 29.45
CA ASP A 258 4.12 4.60 29.48
C ASP A 258 4.19 5.36 28.14
N ARG A 259 4.18 4.63 27.02
CA ARG A 259 4.11 5.22 25.66
C ARG A 259 2.83 6.03 25.46
N TYR A 260 1.68 5.47 25.85
CA TYR A 260 0.40 6.16 25.77
C TYR A 260 0.39 7.43 26.63
N THR A 261 0.86 7.32 27.88
CA THR A 261 0.94 8.45 28.83
C THR A 261 1.84 9.57 28.30
N THR A 262 2.95 9.22 27.65
CA THR A 262 3.81 10.20 26.97
C THR A 262 3.06 10.94 25.86
N GLY A 263 2.33 10.20 25.02
CA GLY A 263 1.50 10.78 23.95
C GLY A 263 0.39 11.68 24.49
N LEU A 264 -0.31 11.24 25.54
CA LEU A 264 -1.37 11.99 26.20
C LEU A 264 -0.83 13.26 26.88
N THR A 265 0.34 13.18 27.51
CA THR A 265 1.01 14.34 28.12
C THR A 265 1.36 15.38 27.06
N ARG A 266 1.84 14.94 25.89
CA ARG A 266 2.09 15.85 24.75
C ARG A 266 0.81 16.51 24.26
N LEU A 267 -0.29 15.76 24.12
CA LEU A 267 -1.58 16.32 23.72
C LEU A 267 -2.13 17.30 24.76
N ARG A 268 -2.07 16.94 26.06
CA ARG A 268 -2.44 17.82 27.17
C ARG A 268 -1.67 19.14 27.11
N SER A 269 -0.36 19.08 26.95
CA SER A 269 0.51 20.27 26.86
C SER A 269 0.15 21.16 25.66
N ALA A 270 -0.15 20.56 24.51
CA ALA A 270 -0.59 21.32 23.33
C ALA A 270 -1.95 22.00 23.54
N ILE A 271 -2.88 21.35 24.25
CA ILE A 271 -4.18 21.94 24.61
C ILE A 271 -3.98 23.09 25.61
N ASP A 272 -3.19 22.86 26.66
CA ASP A 272 -2.92 23.84 27.73
C ASP A 272 -2.25 25.11 27.21
N THR A 273 -1.34 24.97 26.24
CA THR A 273 -0.62 26.10 25.62
C THR A 273 -1.32 26.69 24.39
N GLY A 274 -2.41 26.08 23.91
CA GLY A 274 -3.10 26.50 22.68
C GLY A 274 -2.28 26.25 21.39
N ASP A 275 -1.34 25.31 21.40
CA ASP A 275 -0.51 24.94 20.25
C ASP A 275 -1.33 24.20 19.17
N SER A 276 -1.97 25.00 18.31
CA SER A 276 -2.80 24.53 17.19
C SER A 276 -2.05 23.58 16.24
N GLN A 277 -0.78 23.87 15.95
CA GLN A 277 0.00 23.08 15.00
C GLN A 277 0.27 21.67 15.55
N THR A 278 0.65 21.55 16.83
CA THR A 278 0.82 20.23 17.46
C THR A 278 -0.49 19.47 17.54
N MET A 279 -1.61 20.13 17.90
CA MET A 279 -2.93 19.50 17.95
C MET A 279 -3.35 18.96 16.58
N LEU A 280 -3.32 19.78 15.53
CA LEU A 280 -3.64 19.39 14.16
C LEU A 280 -2.75 18.25 13.68
N GLY A 281 -1.45 18.30 14.00
CA GLY A 281 -0.51 17.24 13.68
C GLY A 281 -0.87 15.91 14.34
N ILE A 282 -1.24 15.90 15.62
CA ILE A 282 -1.66 14.69 16.34
C ILE A 282 -2.93 14.11 15.72
N PHE A 283 -3.97 14.94 15.50
CA PHE A 283 -5.25 14.49 14.98
C PHE A 283 -5.14 13.97 13.54
N THR A 284 -4.38 14.65 12.70
CA THR A 284 -4.14 14.24 11.31
C THR A 284 -3.43 12.89 11.25
N ARG A 285 -2.37 12.68 12.05
CA ARG A 285 -1.67 11.38 12.08
C ARG A 285 -2.58 10.27 12.61
N ALA A 286 -3.38 10.54 13.64
CA ALA A 286 -4.33 9.56 14.18
C ALA A 286 -5.40 9.18 13.13
N LYS A 287 -5.95 10.16 12.41
CA LYS A 287 -6.88 9.93 11.30
C LYS A 287 -6.24 9.11 10.19
N ALA A 288 -5.05 9.49 9.74
CA ALA A 288 -4.35 8.80 8.66
C ALA A 288 -4.04 7.33 9.02
N ALA A 289 -3.57 7.07 10.24
CA ALA A 289 -3.33 5.73 10.75
C ALA A 289 -4.63 4.89 10.79
N ARG A 290 -5.75 5.49 11.21
CA ARG A 290 -7.06 4.83 11.20
C ARG A 290 -7.53 4.52 9.78
N ASP A 291 -7.48 5.50 8.88
CA ASP A 291 -7.92 5.32 7.48
C ASP A 291 -7.08 4.27 6.75
N HIS A 292 -5.78 4.17 7.08
CA HIS A 292 -4.92 3.08 6.61
C HIS A 292 -5.34 1.73 7.19
N PHE A 293 -5.57 1.64 8.50
CA PHE A 293 -6.05 0.41 9.16
C PHE A 293 -7.41 -0.07 8.62
N THR A 294 -8.34 0.84 8.34
CA THR A 294 -9.62 0.48 7.71
C THR A 294 -9.40 -0.10 6.32
N ARG A 295 -8.50 0.48 5.51
CA ARG A 295 -8.16 -0.06 4.18
C ARG A 295 -7.49 -1.44 4.25
N LEU A 296 -6.67 -1.68 5.29
CA LEU A 296 -6.09 -2.99 5.60
C LEU A 296 -7.18 -4.03 5.91
N LEU A 297 -8.17 -3.69 6.72
CA LEU A 297 -9.25 -4.59 7.11
C LEU A 297 -10.22 -4.92 5.98
N THR A 298 -10.49 -3.97 5.08
CA THR A 298 -11.39 -4.20 3.92
C THR A 298 -10.73 -4.98 2.79
N GLY A 299 -9.48 -5.46 2.95
CA GLY A 299 -8.71 -6.12 1.89
C GLY A 299 -8.23 -5.17 0.77
N SER A 300 -8.69 -3.90 0.79
CA SER A 300 -8.37 -2.90 -0.24
C SER A 300 -6.92 -2.41 -0.21
N ALA A 301 -6.22 -2.55 0.91
CA ALA A 301 -4.82 -2.12 1.02
C ALA A 301 -3.80 -3.16 0.56
N TYR A 302 -4.22 -4.40 0.26
CA TYR A 302 -3.28 -5.45 -0.19
C TYR A 302 -3.78 -6.28 -1.36
N SER A 303 -4.89 -5.90 -2.00
CA SER A 303 -5.26 -6.47 -3.29
C SER A 303 -5.83 -5.42 -4.25
N SER A 304 -4.96 -4.53 -4.72
CA SER A 304 -5.24 -3.77 -5.94
C SER A 304 -5.03 -4.63 -7.19
N ASN A 305 -4.24 -5.71 -7.12
CA ASN A 305 -4.14 -6.64 -8.24
C ASN A 305 -5.38 -7.52 -8.42
N ASP A 306 -6.07 -8.02 -7.37
CA ASP A 306 -7.29 -8.81 -7.61
C ASP A 306 -8.49 -7.94 -8.02
N HIS A 307 -8.61 -6.72 -7.47
CA HIS A 307 -9.63 -5.78 -7.96
C HIS A 307 -9.31 -5.21 -9.35
N ALA A 308 -8.04 -5.11 -9.74
CA ALA A 308 -7.66 -4.67 -11.08
C ALA A 308 -7.81 -5.76 -12.16
N ALA A 309 -7.55 -7.02 -11.81
CA ALA A 309 -7.66 -8.17 -12.71
C ALA A 309 -9.11 -8.51 -13.08
N GLY A 310 -10.07 -8.28 -12.17
CA GLY A 310 -11.49 -8.58 -12.39
C GLY A 310 -12.30 -7.52 -13.14
N VAL A 311 -11.71 -6.39 -13.52
CA VAL A 311 -12.43 -5.32 -14.25
C VAL A 311 -12.26 -5.53 -15.75
N SER A 312 -13.37 -5.83 -16.43
CA SER A 312 -13.44 -5.80 -17.89
C SER A 312 -14.13 -4.52 -18.37
N LEU A 313 -13.64 -3.93 -19.44
CA LEU A 313 -14.25 -2.78 -20.10
C LEU A 313 -14.70 -3.16 -21.51
N ARG A 314 -15.90 -2.75 -21.89
CA ARG A 314 -16.41 -2.81 -23.27
C ARG A 314 -16.37 -1.41 -23.87
N VAL A 315 -15.75 -1.29 -25.04
CA VAL A 315 -15.46 -0.01 -25.70
C VAL A 315 -15.89 -0.06 -27.16
N SER A 316 -16.56 0.98 -27.68
CA SER A 316 -16.84 1.14 -29.11
C SER A 316 -16.68 2.58 -29.59
N SER A 317 -16.51 2.75 -30.91
CA SER A 317 -16.16 4.02 -31.57
C SER A 317 -17.37 4.80 -32.13
N ASP A 318 -18.60 4.37 -31.84
CA ASP A 318 -19.83 4.88 -32.48
C ASP A 318 -20.21 6.32 -32.05
N ALA A 319 -19.39 7.00 -31.26
CA ALA A 319 -19.68 8.31 -30.71
C ALA A 319 -18.44 9.20 -30.65
N ALA A 320 -18.66 10.50 -30.83
CA ALA A 320 -17.62 11.51 -30.81
C ALA A 320 -17.62 12.28 -29.48
N PRO A 321 -16.45 12.58 -28.90
CA PRO A 321 -16.37 13.36 -27.67
C PRO A 321 -16.75 14.81 -27.95
N VAL A 322 -17.77 15.31 -27.25
CA VAL A 322 -18.21 16.72 -27.33
C VAL A 322 -18.35 17.31 -25.93
N GLY A 323 -17.79 18.50 -25.73
CA GLY A 323 -17.95 19.27 -24.50
C GLY A 323 -16.62 19.63 -23.85
N GLU A 324 -16.64 19.71 -22.53
CA GLU A 324 -15.52 20.18 -21.73
C GLU A 324 -15.13 19.14 -20.67
N LEU A 325 -13.83 18.96 -20.47
CA LEU A 325 -13.29 18.02 -19.51
C LEU A 325 -12.18 18.64 -18.66
N VAL A 326 -12.27 18.41 -17.35
CA VAL A 326 -11.18 18.65 -16.39
C VAL A 326 -10.58 17.30 -16.02
N LEU A 327 -9.32 17.09 -16.36
CA LEU A 327 -8.63 15.82 -16.17
C LEU A 327 -8.07 15.68 -14.73
N PRO A 328 -7.53 14.50 -14.36
CA PRO A 328 -6.75 14.36 -13.14
C PRO A 328 -5.47 15.22 -13.16
N GLY A 329 -4.94 15.53 -11.98
CA GLY A 329 -3.68 16.26 -11.85
C GLY A 329 -2.48 15.44 -12.29
N ASP A 330 -1.41 16.10 -12.73
CA ASP A 330 -0.16 15.43 -13.12
C ASP A 330 0.46 14.73 -11.92
N LYS A 331 0.72 13.42 -12.08
CA LYS A 331 1.29 12.59 -11.03
C LYS A 331 2.69 13.06 -10.61
N SER A 332 3.53 13.40 -11.58
CA SER A 332 4.93 13.79 -11.36
C SER A 332 5.02 15.12 -10.62
N VAL A 333 4.16 16.07 -10.96
CA VAL A 333 4.05 17.37 -10.27
C VAL A 333 3.48 17.18 -8.86
N SER A 334 2.46 16.33 -8.68
CA SER A 334 1.87 16.03 -7.37
C SER A 334 2.89 15.53 -6.33
N HIS A 335 3.77 14.59 -6.71
CA HIS A 335 4.84 14.12 -5.82
C HIS A 335 5.79 15.25 -5.39
N ARG A 336 6.22 16.07 -6.35
CA ARG A 336 7.16 17.17 -6.10
C ARG A 336 6.52 18.27 -5.26
N ALA A 337 5.25 18.58 -5.51
CA ALA A 337 4.50 19.56 -4.76
C ALA A 337 4.45 19.17 -3.27
N ILE A 338 4.15 17.91 -2.94
CA ILE A 338 4.20 17.44 -1.54
C ILE A 338 5.61 17.57 -0.96
N ILE A 339 6.62 17.02 -1.65
CA ILE A 339 7.98 16.93 -1.12
C ILE A 339 8.55 18.32 -0.86
N LEU A 340 8.41 19.23 -1.83
CA LEU A 340 8.98 20.56 -1.74
C LEU A 340 8.19 21.46 -0.79
N ALA A 341 6.85 21.34 -0.75
CA ALA A 341 6.04 22.06 0.22
C ALA A 341 6.34 21.62 1.67
N ALA A 342 6.64 20.33 1.88
CA ALA A 342 6.98 19.81 3.20
C ALA A 342 8.27 20.41 3.76
N ILE A 343 9.29 20.63 2.91
CA ILE A 343 10.60 21.18 3.30
C ILE A 343 10.73 22.70 3.08
N ALA A 344 9.65 23.36 2.68
CA ALA A 344 9.61 24.82 2.54
C ALA A 344 9.32 25.52 3.87
N ASP A 345 9.68 26.79 3.95
CA ASP A 345 9.33 27.69 5.03
C ASP A 345 7.97 28.33 4.76
N GLY A 346 6.99 28.07 5.62
CA GLY A 346 5.63 28.62 5.55
C GLY A 346 4.56 27.59 5.24
N VAL A 347 3.38 28.06 4.82
CA VAL A 347 2.22 27.22 4.49
C VAL A 347 2.00 27.22 2.99
N THR A 348 1.90 26.02 2.41
CA THR A 348 1.63 25.81 0.98
C THR A 348 0.24 25.20 0.81
N ASP A 349 -0.61 25.91 0.09
CA ASP A 349 -1.90 25.40 -0.38
C ASP A 349 -1.72 24.78 -1.77
N ILE A 350 -2.06 23.49 -1.90
CA ILE A 350 -2.03 22.74 -3.14
C ILE A 350 -3.46 22.50 -3.62
N SER A 351 -3.76 22.85 -4.86
CA SER A 351 -5.01 22.49 -5.54
C SER A 351 -4.75 21.54 -6.71
N GLY A 352 -5.79 20.77 -7.06
CA GLY A 352 -5.73 19.87 -8.18
C GLY A 352 -4.80 18.66 -8.00
N PHE A 353 -4.40 18.37 -6.76
CA PHE A 353 -3.59 17.24 -6.37
C PHE A 353 -4.20 15.90 -6.83
N LEU A 354 -3.37 15.02 -7.39
CA LEU A 354 -3.81 13.67 -7.76
C LEU A 354 -3.86 12.79 -6.50
N GLU A 355 -5.02 12.25 -6.13
CA GLU A 355 -5.17 11.36 -4.96
C GLU A 355 -4.94 9.88 -5.32
N SER A 356 -3.77 9.59 -5.88
CA SER A 356 -3.36 8.22 -6.22
C SER A 356 -2.64 7.52 -5.07
N GLU A 357 -2.63 6.18 -5.04
CA GLU A 357 -1.85 5.41 -4.04
C GLU A 357 -0.39 5.87 -3.99
N ASP A 358 0.22 6.07 -5.16
CA ASP A 358 1.58 6.60 -5.34
C ASP A 358 1.81 7.90 -4.55
N SER A 359 0.98 8.90 -4.79
CA SER A 359 1.13 10.25 -4.23
C SER A 359 0.71 10.31 -2.75
N LEU A 360 -0.28 9.49 -2.36
CA LEU A 360 -0.68 9.30 -0.97
C LEU A 360 0.45 8.66 -0.14
N ALA A 361 1.25 7.75 -0.72
CA ALA A 361 2.41 7.18 -0.06
C ALA A 361 3.49 8.24 0.22
N THR A 362 3.75 9.15 -0.73
CA THR A 362 4.63 10.32 -0.49
C THR A 362 4.09 11.20 0.64
N LEU A 363 2.78 11.48 0.61
CA LEU A 363 2.11 12.31 1.62
C LEU A 363 2.21 11.69 3.01
N GLN A 364 1.99 10.38 3.12
CA GLN A 364 2.10 9.65 4.38
C GLN A 364 3.53 9.66 4.91
N ALA A 365 4.53 9.45 4.05
CA ALA A 365 5.93 9.52 4.45
C ALA A 365 6.28 10.90 5.06
N MET A 366 5.78 11.99 4.47
CA MET A 366 5.97 13.34 5.03
C MET A 366 5.28 13.52 6.40
N ARG A 367 4.08 12.96 6.58
CA ARG A 367 3.40 12.97 7.90
C ARG A 367 4.18 12.21 8.96
N ASP A 368 4.72 11.05 8.60
CA ASP A 368 5.49 10.20 9.50
C ASP A 368 6.79 10.89 9.93
N MET A 369 7.34 11.75 9.07
CA MET A 369 8.47 12.64 9.38
C MET A 369 8.08 13.96 10.07
N GLY A 370 6.84 14.06 10.58
CA GLY A 370 6.42 15.15 11.45
C GLY A 370 5.83 16.39 10.75
N VAL A 371 5.62 16.34 9.43
CA VAL A 371 4.97 17.43 8.68
C VAL A 371 3.47 17.41 8.92
N VAL A 372 2.87 18.57 9.19
CA VAL A 372 1.42 18.69 9.33
C VAL A 372 0.80 18.91 7.95
N ILE A 373 -0.07 17.99 7.54
CA ILE A 373 -0.70 17.98 6.21
C ILE A 373 -2.20 17.77 6.34
N GLU A 374 -2.98 18.81 6.08
CA GLU A 374 -4.44 18.74 5.95
C GLU A 374 -4.83 18.25 4.54
N GLY A 375 -5.89 17.43 4.46
CA GLY A 375 -6.30 16.78 3.22
C GLY A 375 -5.55 15.46 2.94
N PRO A 376 -5.50 14.97 1.68
CA PRO A 376 -6.19 15.56 0.55
C PRO A 376 -7.72 15.47 0.72
N HIS A 377 -8.42 16.44 0.15
CA HIS A 377 -9.87 16.39 -0.02
C HIS A 377 -10.23 17.05 -1.35
N GLN A 378 -10.73 16.28 -2.30
CA GLN A 378 -11.10 16.77 -3.64
C GLN A 378 -9.92 17.49 -4.33
N GLY A 379 -8.74 16.89 -4.25
CA GLY A 379 -7.50 17.43 -4.82
C GLY A 379 -6.96 18.66 -4.09
N ARG A 380 -7.48 19.02 -2.91
CA ARG A 380 -6.93 20.11 -2.07
C ARG A 380 -6.10 19.56 -0.93
N VAL A 381 -4.88 20.06 -0.77
CA VAL A 381 -3.95 19.71 0.31
C VAL A 381 -3.37 20.99 0.89
N ARG A 382 -3.32 21.11 2.22
CA ARG A 382 -2.62 22.21 2.89
C ARG A 382 -1.45 21.65 3.70
N ILE A 383 -0.24 22.12 3.40
CA ILE A 383 0.99 21.63 4.00
C ILE A 383 1.63 22.76 4.82
N TYR A 384 1.85 22.49 6.10
CA TYR A 384 2.62 23.36 6.98
C TYR A 384 4.08 22.92 6.87
N GLY A 385 4.82 23.60 6.01
CA GLY A 385 6.22 23.31 5.74
C GLY A 385 7.08 23.47 6.99
N VAL A 386 8.05 22.57 7.14
CA VAL A 386 8.93 22.52 8.32
C VAL A 386 10.32 23.11 8.03
N GLY A 387 10.54 23.65 6.83
CA GLY A 387 11.85 24.10 6.37
C GLY A 387 12.83 22.96 6.09
N LEU A 388 13.98 23.29 5.52
CA LEU A 388 15.01 22.34 5.06
C LEU A 388 15.54 21.41 6.16
N HIS A 389 15.44 21.81 7.43
CA HIS A 389 16.00 21.09 8.58
C HIS A 389 14.95 20.68 9.61
N GLY A 390 13.65 20.81 9.30
CA GLY A 390 12.58 20.54 10.27
C GLY A 390 11.96 19.15 10.20
N LEU A 391 12.35 18.31 9.23
CA LEU A 391 11.92 16.91 9.20
C LEU A 391 12.40 16.18 10.46
N LYS A 392 11.59 15.23 10.93
CA LYS A 392 11.85 14.45 12.15
C LYS A 392 12.06 12.97 11.80
N PRO A 393 12.81 12.22 12.64
CA PRO A 393 12.93 10.78 12.47
C PRO A 393 11.54 10.13 12.44
N PRO A 394 11.24 9.31 11.42
CA PRO A 394 9.97 8.59 11.39
C PRO A 394 9.92 7.53 12.50
N PRO A 395 8.73 7.14 12.98
CA PRO A 395 8.58 6.16 14.06
C PRO A 395 8.98 4.72 13.66
N GLY A 396 9.21 4.47 12.37
CA GLY A 396 9.63 3.19 11.81
C GLY A 396 9.94 3.32 10.32
N PRO A 397 10.14 2.18 9.61
CA PRO A 397 10.36 2.17 8.17
C PRO A 397 9.20 2.83 7.40
N LEU A 398 9.53 3.59 6.35
CA LEU A 398 8.57 4.27 5.49
C LEU A 398 8.10 3.31 4.39
N TYR A 399 6.81 2.97 4.43
CA TYR A 399 6.16 2.17 3.40
C TYR A 399 5.70 3.04 2.23
N LEU A 400 6.14 2.69 1.01
CA LEU A 400 5.91 3.51 -0.17
C LEU A 400 4.99 2.84 -1.22
N GLY A 401 4.29 1.77 -0.85
CA GLY A 401 3.43 1.01 -1.78
C GLY A 401 4.22 0.51 -2.99
N HIS A 402 3.65 0.69 -4.18
CA HIS A 402 4.30 0.39 -5.48
C HIS A 402 5.12 1.58 -6.05
N SER A 403 5.26 2.67 -5.29
CA SER A 403 5.71 3.96 -5.81
C SER A 403 7.22 4.12 -5.93
N ALA A 404 7.77 3.70 -7.07
CA ALA A 404 9.19 3.90 -7.37
C ALA A 404 9.57 5.40 -7.43
N THR A 405 8.66 6.28 -7.86
CA THR A 405 8.87 7.73 -7.85
C THR A 405 9.05 8.24 -6.42
N SER A 406 8.16 7.86 -5.50
CA SER A 406 8.27 8.23 -4.09
C SER A 406 9.61 7.80 -3.52
N MET A 407 9.98 6.53 -3.71
CA MET A 407 11.21 5.97 -3.15
C MET A 407 12.47 6.67 -3.65
N ARG A 408 12.58 6.90 -4.97
CA ARG A 408 13.77 7.50 -5.57
C ARG A 408 13.91 8.98 -5.19
N LEU A 409 12.82 9.76 -5.19
CA LEU A 409 12.87 11.17 -4.80
C LEU A 409 13.11 11.34 -3.29
N LEU A 410 12.41 10.55 -2.46
CA LEU A 410 12.62 10.57 -1.01
C LEU A 410 14.02 10.12 -0.63
N ALA A 411 14.63 9.16 -1.34
CA ALA A 411 16.03 8.80 -1.12
C ALA A 411 16.95 10.03 -1.23
N GLY A 412 16.74 10.90 -2.24
CA GLY A 412 17.49 12.15 -2.39
C GLY A 412 17.33 13.12 -1.22
N VAL A 413 16.12 13.24 -0.67
CA VAL A 413 15.86 14.08 0.52
C VAL A 413 16.46 13.45 1.78
N LEU A 414 16.32 12.14 1.94
CA LEU A 414 16.61 11.41 3.18
C LEU A 414 18.10 11.19 3.41
N VAL A 415 18.91 11.05 2.36
CA VAL A 415 20.37 10.97 2.52
C VAL A 415 20.99 12.23 3.11
N ALA A 416 20.26 13.35 3.10
CA ALA A 416 20.69 14.62 3.64
C ALA A 416 20.22 14.88 5.08
N GLN A 417 19.39 13.99 5.65
CA GLN A 417 18.79 14.21 6.97
C GLN A 417 19.74 13.78 8.10
N PRO A 418 19.59 14.34 9.32
CA PRO A 418 20.45 14.01 10.46
C PRO A 418 20.07 12.68 11.15
N PHE A 419 19.14 11.90 10.58
CA PHE A 419 18.59 10.69 11.18
C PHE A 419 18.50 9.54 10.18
N ASP A 420 18.51 8.32 10.70
CA ASP A 420 18.42 7.10 9.91
C ASP A 420 17.00 6.87 9.40
N THR A 421 16.87 6.28 8.22
CA THR A 421 15.59 5.88 7.63
C THR A 421 15.70 4.57 6.89
N GLU A 422 14.59 3.83 6.84
CA GLU A 422 14.44 2.64 6.01
C GLU A 422 13.24 2.85 5.08
N LEU A 423 13.42 2.60 3.78
CA LEU A 423 12.36 2.69 2.76
C LEU A 423 12.05 1.31 2.21
N PHE A 424 10.77 0.93 2.18
CA PHE A 424 10.33 -0.33 1.60
C PHE A 424 9.00 -0.17 0.85
N GLY A 425 8.62 -1.20 0.10
CA GLY A 425 7.42 -1.18 -0.75
C GLY A 425 6.71 -2.52 -0.75
N ASP A 426 5.70 -2.62 -1.61
CA ASP A 426 5.03 -3.88 -1.92
C ASP A 426 5.95 -4.83 -2.71
N GLU A 427 5.41 -5.98 -3.13
CA GLU A 427 6.14 -6.97 -3.91
C GLU A 427 6.65 -6.41 -5.24
N SER A 428 5.85 -5.58 -5.92
CA SER A 428 6.23 -4.95 -7.19
C SER A 428 7.43 -4.01 -7.01
N LEU A 429 7.34 -3.09 -6.05
CA LEU A 429 8.43 -2.14 -5.77
C LEU A 429 9.68 -2.84 -5.24
N SER A 430 9.51 -3.90 -4.46
CA SER A 430 10.62 -4.70 -3.90
C SER A 430 11.45 -5.44 -4.97
N GLN A 431 10.94 -5.56 -6.19
CA GLN A 431 11.69 -6.13 -7.33
C GLN A 431 12.39 -5.08 -8.18
N ARG A 432 12.13 -3.78 -7.96
CA ARG A 432 12.67 -2.70 -8.79
C ARG A 432 14.08 -2.32 -8.37
N ASN A 433 14.97 -2.18 -9.34
CA ASN A 433 16.36 -1.83 -9.06
C ASN A 433 16.49 -0.36 -8.63
N MET A 434 17.15 -0.15 -7.49
CA MET A 434 17.41 1.16 -6.88
C MET A 434 18.89 1.55 -6.94
N SER A 435 19.77 0.72 -7.48
CA SER A 435 21.20 1.06 -7.65
C SER A 435 21.38 2.33 -8.47
N ARG A 436 20.54 2.54 -9.50
CA ARG A 436 20.60 3.74 -10.36
C ARG A 436 20.44 5.06 -9.61
N VAL A 437 19.78 5.06 -8.45
CA VAL A 437 19.67 6.24 -7.58
C VAL A 437 20.66 6.18 -6.41
N ALA A 438 20.87 5.00 -5.82
CA ALA A 438 21.74 4.83 -4.67
C ALA A 438 23.22 5.08 -5.01
N GLU A 439 23.71 4.60 -6.16
CA GLU A 439 25.10 4.77 -6.59
C GLU A 439 25.52 6.24 -6.71
N PRO A 440 24.81 7.11 -7.46
CA PRO A 440 25.22 8.51 -7.54
C PRO A 440 25.03 9.27 -6.22
N LEU A 441 24.07 8.89 -5.38
CA LEU A 441 23.96 9.45 -4.02
C LEU A 441 25.17 9.05 -3.15
N ARG A 442 25.68 7.82 -3.25
CA ARG A 442 26.94 7.41 -2.58
C ARG A 442 28.14 8.24 -3.06
N LEU A 443 28.19 8.60 -4.34
CA LEU A 443 29.24 9.50 -4.86
C LEU A 443 29.17 10.90 -4.24
N MET A 444 27.99 11.37 -3.83
CA MET A 444 27.82 12.60 -3.06
C MET A 444 28.25 12.46 -1.59
N GLY A 445 28.57 11.24 -1.11
CA GLY A 445 28.94 10.96 0.29
C GLY A 445 27.81 10.38 1.14
N ALA A 446 26.66 10.05 0.54
CA ALA A 446 25.57 9.39 1.23
C ALA A 446 25.96 7.98 1.68
N ASP A 447 25.42 7.56 2.83
CA ASP A 447 25.48 6.18 3.32
C ASP A 447 24.11 5.55 3.11
N ILE A 448 23.95 4.89 1.97
CA ILE A 448 22.70 4.25 1.53
C ILE A 448 23.01 2.80 1.11
N GLU A 449 22.41 1.84 1.80
CA GLU A 449 22.49 0.42 1.51
C GLU A 449 21.21 -0.03 0.79
N THR A 450 21.37 -0.92 -0.18
CA THR A 450 20.28 -1.57 -0.92
C THR A 450 20.19 -3.03 -0.50
N GLY A 451 19.00 -3.62 -0.57
CA GLY A 451 18.80 -5.06 -0.46
C GLY A 451 19.44 -5.86 -1.59
N ILE A 452 19.13 -7.16 -1.61
CA ILE A 452 19.66 -8.13 -2.58
C ILE A 452 19.36 -7.65 -4.01
N GLY A 453 20.35 -7.72 -4.91
CA GLY A 453 20.20 -7.32 -6.31
C GLY A 453 20.10 -5.80 -6.54
N GLY A 454 20.34 -4.98 -5.51
CA GLY A 454 20.19 -3.53 -5.60
C GLY A 454 18.73 -3.06 -5.43
N CYS A 455 17.85 -3.93 -4.94
CA CYS A 455 16.43 -3.66 -4.74
C CYS A 455 16.14 -3.16 -3.30
N PRO A 456 14.90 -2.72 -3.00
CA PRO A 456 14.49 -2.42 -1.63
C PRO A 456 14.61 -3.64 -0.69
N PRO A 457 14.66 -3.43 0.64
CA PRO A 457 14.59 -2.14 1.33
C PRO A 457 15.85 -1.28 1.13
N LEU A 458 15.68 0.04 1.19
CA LEU A 458 16.79 1.00 1.22
C LEU A 458 17.04 1.42 2.67
N LYS A 459 18.25 1.20 3.16
CA LYS A 459 18.66 1.63 4.51
C LYS A 459 19.59 2.83 4.37
N ILE A 460 19.17 3.97 4.89
CA ILE A 460 19.89 5.25 4.78
C ILE A 460 20.36 5.64 6.17
N LYS A 461 21.67 5.83 6.35
CA LYS A 461 22.22 6.40 7.59
C LYS A 461 22.28 7.91 7.49
N GLY A 462 21.74 8.57 8.51
CA GLY A 462 21.70 10.02 8.61
C GLY A 462 23.03 10.64 9.05
N GLY A 463 23.04 11.97 9.10
CA GLY A 463 24.16 12.76 9.63
C GLY A 463 25.41 12.76 8.75
N ARG A 464 25.27 12.36 7.49
CA ARG A 464 26.36 12.38 6.51
C ARG A 464 26.50 13.78 5.91
N ARG A 465 27.74 14.20 5.63
CA ARG A 465 28.01 15.43 4.89
C ARG A 465 28.02 15.11 3.41
N LEU A 466 27.08 15.70 2.68
CA LEU A 466 27.01 15.56 1.23
C LEU A 466 27.91 16.59 0.55
N ARG A 467 28.45 16.22 -0.61
CA ARG A 467 29.23 17.10 -1.49
C ARG A 467 28.57 17.20 -2.85
N GLY A 468 28.56 18.39 -3.41
CA GLY A 468 28.11 18.61 -4.78
C GLY A 468 28.98 17.80 -5.76
N VAL A 469 28.34 17.21 -6.77
CA VAL A 469 29.00 16.39 -7.78
C VAL A 469 28.65 16.89 -9.17
N ARG A 470 29.53 16.64 -10.14
CA ARG A 470 29.19 16.68 -11.57
C ARG A 470 28.94 15.25 -12.04
N TYR A 471 27.69 14.89 -12.29
CA TYR A 471 27.28 13.53 -12.64
C TYR A 471 26.63 13.48 -14.02
N THR A 472 27.19 12.68 -14.93
CA THR A 472 26.60 12.42 -16.24
C THR A 472 25.67 11.22 -16.14
N LEU A 473 24.39 11.41 -16.50
CA LEU A 473 23.42 10.33 -16.50
C LEU A 473 23.82 9.25 -17.53
N PRO A 474 24.03 7.99 -17.11
CA PRO A 474 24.36 6.92 -18.06
C PRO A 474 23.19 6.59 -18.97
N MET A 475 21.97 6.84 -18.51
CA MET A 475 20.73 6.76 -19.29
C MET A 475 19.79 7.90 -18.88
N PRO A 476 18.96 8.41 -19.81
CA PRO A 476 17.99 9.48 -19.50
C PRO A 476 17.04 9.06 -18.38
N SER A 477 17.09 9.76 -17.24
CA SER A 477 16.20 9.50 -16.10
C SER A 477 15.94 10.75 -15.27
N ALA A 478 14.74 11.31 -15.44
CA ALA A 478 14.27 12.44 -14.64
C ALA A 478 14.25 12.14 -13.13
N GLN A 479 14.01 10.87 -12.75
CA GLN A 479 13.95 10.49 -11.32
C GLN A 479 15.34 10.49 -10.66
N VAL A 480 16.36 9.98 -11.36
CA VAL A 480 17.75 10.02 -10.85
C VAL A 480 18.24 11.46 -10.79
N LYS A 481 18.00 12.26 -11.85
CA LYS A 481 18.27 13.70 -11.82
C LYS A 481 17.59 14.37 -10.61
N SER A 482 16.30 14.15 -10.43
CA SER A 482 15.54 14.75 -9.33
C SER A 482 16.10 14.37 -7.96
N ALA A 483 16.47 13.10 -7.74
CA ALA A 483 17.05 12.66 -6.48
C ALA A 483 18.38 13.37 -6.18
N LEU A 484 19.23 13.56 -7.19
CA LEU A 484 20.51 14.27 -7.03
C LEU A 484 20.31 15.77 -6.79
N LEU A 485 19.37 16.40 -7.49
CA LEU A 485 19.04 17.81 -7.27
C LEU A 485 18.45 18.03 -5.87
N LEU A 486 17.57 17.14 -5.41
CA LEU A 486 17.02 17.17 -4.06
C LEU A 486 18.12 16.99 -3.01
N ALA A 487 19.02 16.01 -3.15
CA ALA A 487 20.18 15.87 -2.28
C ALA A 487 21.11 17.09 -2.31
N GLY A 488 21.24 17.70 -3.49
CA GLY A 488 22.04 18.90 -3.74
C GLY A 488 21.58 20.13 -2.95
N LEU A 489 20.32 20.18 -2.51
CA LEU A 489 19.82 21.26 -1.64
C LEU A 489 20.63 21.38 -0.34
N TRP A 490 21.16 20.27 0.18
CA TRP A 490 21.94 20.19 1.41
C TRP A 490 23.46 20.00 1.20
N ALA A 491 23.91 19.85 -0.04
CA ALA A 491 25.28 19.49 -0.33
C ALA A 491 26.28 20.63 -0.09
N GLU A 492 27.54 20.30 0.20
CA GLU A 492 28.65 21.25 0.17
C GLU A 492 29.06 21.48 -1.30
N GLY A 493 28.79 22.66 -1.84
CA GLY A 493 29.11 23.04 -3.23
C GLY A 493 28.01 22.72 -4.25
N GLU A 494 28.26 23.10 -5.51
CA GLU A 494 27.27 22.96 -6.58
C GLU A 494 27.06 21.51 -7.01
N THR A 495 25.81 21.13 -7.26
CA THR A 495 25.46 19.85 -7.86
C THR A 495 25.09 20.05 -9.32
N ARG A 496 25.79 19.37 -10.22
CA ARG A 496 25.64 19.46 -11.68
C ARG A 496 25.25 18.11 -12.24
N VAL A 497 24.12 18.03 -12.93
CA VAL A 497 23.64 16.82 -13.59
C VAL A 497 23.69 17.04 -15.10
N VAL A 498 24.49 16.23 -15.80
CA VAL A 498 24.63 16.27 -17.26
C VAL A 498 23.69 15.22 -17.88
N GLU A 499 22.83 15.66 -18.78
CA GLU A 499 21.83 14.85 -19.46
C GLU A 499 22.20 14.70 -20.94
N PRO A 500 22.57 13.49 -21.42
CA PRO A 500 22.83 13.26 -22.84
C PRO A 500 21.61 13.56 -23.73
N VAL A 501 20.41 13.34 -23.17
CA VAL A 501 19.13 13.65 -23.77
C VAL A 501 18.28 14.30 -22.68
N ALA A 502 17.65 15.43 -22.99
CA ALA A 502 16.82 16.15 -22.04
C ALA A 502 15.69 15.26 -21.50
N THR A 503 15.47 15.30 -20.19
CA THR A 503 14.35 14.64 -19.53
C THR A 503 13.40 15.66 -18.92
N ARG A 504 12.30 15.18 -18.32
CA ARG A 504 11.32 16.03 -17.61
C ARG A 504 12.02 16.97 -16.62
N ASP A 505 11.58 18.22 -16.58
CA ASP A 505 12.18 19.31 -15.79
C ASP A 505 11.29 19.83 -14.64
N HIS A 506 10.30 19.02 -14.22
CA HIS A 506 9.35 19.39 -13.16
C HIS A 506 10.02 19.73 -11.82
N THR A 507 11.16 19.10 -11.49
CA THR A 507 11.88 19.38 -10.24
C THR A 507 12.51 20.76 -10.32
N GLU A 508 13.14 21.06 -11.44
CA GLU A 508 13.85 22.29 -11.72
C GLU A 508 12.91 23.49 -11.73
N ARG A 509 11.78 23.36 -12.44
CA ARG A 509 10.74 24.40 -12.50
C ARG A 509 10.21 24.75 -11.11
N MET A 510 9.85 23.73 -10.34
CA MET A 510 9.26 23.93 -9.02
C MET A 510 10.28 24.45 -8.01
N LEU A 511 11.52 23.94 -8.02
CA LEU A 511 12.60 24.47 -7.17
C LEU A 511 12.88 25.94 -7.50
N SER A 512 12.97 26.30 -8.78
CA SER A 512 13.14 27.69 -9.22
C SER A 512 11.98 28.57 -8.75
N ALA A 513 10.73 28.08 -8.89
CA ALA A 513 9.54 28.80 -8.45
C ALA A 513 9.47 29.01 -6.92
N LEU A 514 10.09 28.11 -6.14
CA LEU A 514 10.20 28.22 -4.68
C LEU A 514 11.46 28.97 -4.23
N GLY A 515 12.21 29.56 -5.16
CA GLY A 515 13.32 30.49 -4.90
C GLY A 515 14.71 29.85 -4.79
N VAL A 516 14.90 28.62 -5.27
CA VAL A 516 16.23 27.97 -5.30
C VAL A 516 17.06 28.50 -6.47
N ASP A 517 18.33 28.81 -6.21
CA ASP A 517 19.29 29.24 -7.23
C ASP A 517 19.75 28.04 -8.07
N MET A 518 19.25 27.98 -9.29
CA MET A 518 19.61 26.96 -10.25
C MET A 518 19.59 27.48 -11.69
N SER A 519 20.39 26.85 -12.53
CA SER A 519 20.43 27.07 -13.98
C SER A 519 20.25 25.76 -14.73
N SER A 520 19.71 25.85 -15.94
CA SER A 520 19.52 24.72 -16.84
C SER A 520 19.92 25.16 -18.24
N ASP A 521 21.13 24.81 -18.65
CA ASP A 521 21.71 25.17 -19.96
C ASP A 521 21.92 23.89 -20.78
N ALA A 522 21.43 23.86 -22.02
CA ALA A 522 21.54 22.79 -23.03
C ALA A 522 22.35 21.53 -22.62
N GLY A 523 21.72 20.62 -21.87
CA GLY A 523 22.29 19.32 -21.46
C GLY A 523 22.92 19.27 -20.06
N GLU A 524 22.89 20.36 -19.28
CA GLU A 524 23.35 20.40 -17.90
C GLU A 524 22.41 21.22 -17.01
N VAL A 525 22.03 20.63 -15.87
CA VAL A 525 21.33 21.31 -14.78
C VAL A 525 22.31 21.54 -13.64
N CYS A 526 22.43 22.78 -13.18
CA CYS A 526 23.27 23.16 -12.05
C CYS A 526 22.41 23.72 -10.92
N LEU A 527 22.53 23.15 -9.72
CA LEU A 527 21.86 23.60 -8.51
C LEU A 527 22.89 24.02 -7.47
N LYS A 528 22.68 25.18 -6.86
CA LYS A 528 23.44 25.60 -5.68
C LYS A 528 22.72 25.15 -4.41
N PRO A 529 23.45 24.87 -3.32
CA PRO A 529 22.84 24.53 -2.03
C PRO A 529 21.85 25.62 -1.60
N ALA A 530 20.67 25.19 -1.15
CA ALA A 530 19.60 26.10 -0.79
C ALA A 530 19.76 26.56 0.66
N GLN A 531 19.54 27.86 0.92
CA GLN A 531 19.44 28.37 2.30
C GLN A 531 18.04 28.14 2.89
N SER A 532 17.03 28.26 2.04
CA SER A 532 15.61 28.14 2.37
C SER A 532 14.82 27.87 1.09
N LEU A 533 13.68 27.18 1.19
CA LEU A 533 12.66 27.16 0.14
C LEU A 533 11.47 27.97 0.65
N ARG A 534 10.86 28.81 -0.19
CA ARG A 534 9.72 29.63 0.23
C ARG A 534 8.42 28.93 -0.12
N ALA A 535 7.50 28.81 0.83
CA ALA A 535 6.15 28.32 0.55
C ALA A 535 5.43 29.23 -0.46
N ALA A 536 4.67 28.62 -1.35
CA ALA A 536 3.87 29.29 -2.38
C ALA A 536 2.63 28.44 -2.69
N PRO A 537 1.51 29.04 -3.12
CA PRO A 537 0.39 28.25 -3.63
C PRO A 537 0.81 27.48 -4.89
N ILE A 538 0.45 26.19 -4.95
CA ILE A 538 0.74 25.31 -6.08
C ILE A 538 -0.57 24.75 -6.60
N GLU A 539 -0.92 25.07 -7.83
CA GLU A 539 -1.99 24.36 -8.51
C GLU A 539 -1.35 23.38 -9.48
N VAL A 540 -1.68 22.11 -9.29
CA VAL A 540 -1.10 21.03 -10.10
C VAL A 540 -1.76 21.08 -11.48
N PRO A 541 -1.00 21.14 -12.58
CA PRO A 541 -1.57 21.13 -13.92
C PRO A 541 -2.24 19.77 -14.21
N ARG A 542 -3.20 19.76 -15.13
CA ARG A 542 -3.81 18.51 -15.58
C ARG A 542 -2.82 17.67 -16.39
N ASP A 543 -2.88 16.35 -16.22
CA ASP A 543 -1.90 15.42 -16.78
C ASP A 543 -2.00 15.32 -18.32
N LEU A 544 -0.88 15.57 -18.99
CA LEU A 544 -0.81 15.55 -20.45
C LEU A 544 -0.97 14.13 -21.04
N SER A 545 -0.60 13.06 -20.31
CA SER A 545 -0.79 11.69 -20.80
C SER A 545 -2.28 11.38 -20.95
N TRP A 546 -3.08 11.78 -19.97
CA TRP A 546 -4.54 11.68 -20.07
C TRP A 546 -5.08 12.57 -21.18
N ALA A 547 -4.60 13.82 -21.29
CA ALA A 547 -5.01 14.71 -22.38
C ALA A 547 -4.73 14.08 -23.74
N THR A 548 -3.56 13.45 -23.94
CA THR A 548 -3.17 12.81 -25.19
C THR A 548 -4.13 11.72 -25.64
N LEU A 549 -4.67 10.92 -24.70
CA LEU A 549 -5.71 9.94 -25.01
C LEU A 549 -6.94 10.62 -25.62
N PHE A 550 -7.45 11.67 -24.97
CA PHE A 550 -8.62 12.39 -25.44
C PHE A 550 -8.37 13.20 -26.71
N MET A 551 -7.18 13.81 -26.86
CA MET A 551 -6.77 14.52 -28.07
C MET A 551 -6.76 13.56 -29.27
N LEU A 552 -6.23 12.34 -29.09
CA LEU A 552 -6.21 11.31 -30.13
C LEU A 552 -7.63 10.89 -30.53
N VAL A 553 -8.47 10.52 -29.57
CA VAL A 553 -9.85 10.09 -29.84
C VAL A 553 -10.62 11.21 -30.54
N ALA A 554 -10.59 12.44 -30.02
CA ALA A 554 -11.26 13.59 -30.63
C ALA A 554 -10.74 13.90 -32.05
N SER A 555 -9.45 13.69 -32.33
CA SER A 555 -8.88 13.93 -33.66
C SER A 555 -9.39 12.93 -34.71
N LEU A 556 -9.78 11.72 -34.29
CA LEU A 556 -10.21 10.62 -35.16
C LEU A 556 -11.73 10.46 -35.23
N SER A 557 -12.48 10.99 -34.26
CA SER A 557 -13.94 10.89 -34.23
C SER A 557 -14.62 12.02 -35.04
N PRO A 558 -15.39 11.69 -36.10
CA PRO A 558 -16.14 12.71 -36.85
C PRO A 558 -17.13 13.46 -35.95
N GLY A 559 -17.10 14.79 -36.00
CA GLY A 559 -18.00 15.65 -35.21
C GLY A 559 -17.53 15.96 -33.78
N ALA A 560 -16.33 15.52 -33.39
CA ALA A 560 -15.74 15.87 -32.11
C ALA A 560 -15.44 17.37 -31.97
N ASP A 561 -15.72 17.91 -30.79
CA ASP A 561 -15.41 19.28 -30.37
C ASP A 561 -15.18 19.26 -28.85
N LEU A 562 -13.91 19.17 -28.45
CA LEU A 562 -13.51 18.88 -27.07
C LEU A 562 -12.57 19.95 -26.51
N LEU A 563 -12.95 20.53 -25.38
CA LEU A 563 -12.11 21.45 -24.59
C LEU A 563 -11.54 20.74 -23.35
N LEU A 564 -10.22 20.62 -23.28
CA LEU A 564 -9.50 20.10 -22.11
C LEU A 564 -8.93 21.27 -21.32
N LYS A 565 -9.39 21.48 -20.07
CA LYS A 565 -8.99 22.65 -19.30
C LYS A 565 -7.75 22.43 -18.44
N GLY A 566 -6.90 23.45 -18.35
CA GLY A 566 -5.77 23.52 -17.41
C GLY A 566 -4.70 22.44 -17.61
N VAL A 567 -4.45 22.01 -18.86
CA VAL A 567 -3.48 20.95 -19.17
C VAL A 567 -2.06 21.47 -19.10
N GLY A 568 -1.18 20.69 -18.46
CA GLY A 568 0.26 20.97 -18.45
C GLY A 568 0.85 20.81 -19.85
N ILE A 569 1.37 21.89 -20.41
CA ILE A 569 2.00 21.93 -21.74
C ILE A 569 3.53 22.09 -21.64
N ASN A 570 4.12 21.51 -20.59
CA ASN A 570 5.55 21.56 -20.37
C ASN A 570 6.31 21.05 -21.62
N PRO A 571 7.24 21.83 -22.21
CA PRO A 571 7.98 21.41 -23.40
C PRO A 571 8.70 20.06 -23.27
N SER A 572 9.14 19.71 -22.06
CA SER A 572 9.77 18.41 -21.75
C SER A 572 8.78 17.23 -21.70
N ARG A 573 7.48 17.51 -21.80
CA ARG A 573 6.34 16.57 -21.86
C ARG A 573 5.53 16.67 -23.15
N ALA A 574 5.58 17.81 -23.84
CA ALA A 574 4.71 18.13 -24.97
C ALA A 574 5.08 17.43 -26.28
N GLY A 575 5.88 16.35 -26.25
CA GLY A 575 6.29 15.63 -27.46
C GLY A 575 5.10 15.04 -28.23
N ALA A 576 4.17 14.40 -27.52
CA ALA A 576 3.00 13.80 -28.16
C ALA A 576 2.07 14.84 -28.80
N LEU A 577 1.91 16.00 -28.16
CA LEU A 577 1.15 17.14 -28.71
C LEU A 577 1.73 17.54 -30.08
N ARG A 578 3.04 17.79 -30.16
CA ARG A 578 3.71 18.15 -31.42
C ARG A 578 3.62 17.05 -32.48
N VAL A 579 3.74 15.78 -32.08
CA VAL A 579 3.62 14.65 -33.01
C VAL A 579 2.20 14.61 -33.60
N LEU A 580 1.15 14.75 -32.78
CA LEU A 580 -0.23 14.77 -33.25
C LEU A 580 -0.51 15.96 -34.19
N GLU A 581 0.01 17.15 -33.88
CA GLU A 581 -0.09 18.32 -34.77
C GLU A 581 0.58 18.05 -36.14
N ARG A 582 1.79 17.43 -36.15
CA ARG A 582 2.45 17.04 -37.40
C ARG A 582 1.69 15.97 -38.18
N MET A 583 0.99 15.06 -37.49
CA MET A 583 0.08 14.10 -38.11
C MET A 583 -1.17 14.78 -38.68
N GLY A 584 -1.45 16.03 -38.29
CA GLY A 584 -2.54 16.83 -38.83
C GLY A 584 -3.76 16.96 -37.90
N ALA A 585 -3.62 16.63 -36.63
CA ALA A 585 -4.64 16.91 -35.61
C ALA A 585 -4.93 18.41 -35.53
N VAL A 586 -6.20 18.78 -35.36
CA VAL A 586 -6.64 20.18 -35.24
C VAL A 586 -6.67 20.53 -33.76
N ILE A 587 -5.56 21.07 -33.26
CA ILE A 587 -5.35 21.41 -31.86
C ILE A 587 -5.05 22.91 -31.74
N THR A 588 -5.72 23.59 -30.80
CA THR A 588 -5.47 25.00 -30.50
C THR A 588 -5.29 25.19 -29.00
N LEU A 589 -4.33 26.03 -28.63
CA LEU A 589 -4.01 26.33 -27.24
C LEU A 589 -4.54 27.72 -26.87
N SER A 590 -5.21 27.83 -25.72
CA SER A 590 -5.72 29.09 -25.17
C SER A 590 -5.41 29.20 -23.67
N GLU A 591 -5.65 30.38 -23.07
CA GLU A 591 -5.43 30.64 -21.64
C GLU A 591 -4.02 30.23 -21.13
N GLN A 592 -2.98 30.47 -21.93
CA GLN A 592 -1.61 30.07 -21.59
C GLN A 592 -1.05 30.92 -20.45
N HIS A 593 -0.60 30.26 -19.38
CA HIS A 593 0.02 30.93 -18.24
C HIS A 593 1.03 30.00 -17.53
N LEU A 594 1.78 30.56 -16.57
CA LEU A 594 2.69 29.82 -15.71
C LEU A 594 2.08 29.61 -14.33
N GLN A 595 2.25 28.41 -13.79
CA GLN A 595 1.73 28.01 -12.49
C GLN A 595 2.80 27.23 -11.72
N ALA A 596 3.36 27.87 -10.69
CA ALA A 596 4.53 27.35 -9.96
C ALA A 596 5.68 26.88 -10.88
N GLY A 597 5.89 27.59 -12.00
CA GLY A 597 6.92 27.28 -13.01
C GLY A 597 6.48 26.31 -14.11
N GLU A 598 5.35 25.62 -13.98
CA GLU A 598 4.77 24.77 -15.02
C GLU A 598 3.94 25.60 -16.00
N PRO A 599 4.11 25.44 -17.32
CA PRO A 599 3.25 26.07 -18.30
C PRO A 599 1.94 25.27 -18.46
N VAL A 600 0.83 26.00 -18.46
CA VAL A 600 -0.53 25.46 -18.46
C VAL A 600 -1.32 26.10 -19.58
N ALA A 601 -2.19 25.34 -20.24
CA ALA A 601 -3.09 25.84 -21.27
C ALA A 601 -4.40 25.05 -21.32
N ASP A 602 -5.44 25.69 -21.82
CA ASP A 602 -6.63 25.01 -22.29
C ASP A 602 -6.37 24.50 -23.72
N ILE A 603 -6.64 23.22 -23.94
CA ILE A 603 -6.42 22.54 -25.23
C ILE A 603 -7.78 22.28 -25.88
N HIS A 604 -8.04 22.94 -27.01
CA HIS A 604 -9.23 22.71 -27.81
C HIS A 604 -8.89 21.82 -29.01
N VAL A 605 -9.56 20.67 -29.09
CA VAL A 605 -9.39 19.67 -30.16
C VAL A 605 -10.68 19.54 -30.94
N LYS A 606 -10.57 19.55 -32.27
CA LYS A 606 -11.68 19.31 -33.18
C LYS A 606 -11.41 18.13 -34.10
N ALA A 607 -12.48 17.51 -34.55
CA ALA A 607 -12.43 16.58 -35.67
C ALA A 607 -11.75 17.24 -36.87
N GLY A 608 -10.73 16.58 -37.39
CA GLY A 608 -9.88 17.10 -38.46
C GLY A 608 -9.95 16.27 -39.74
N ARG A 609 -8.99 16.54 -40.63
CA ARG A 609 -8.65 15.62 -41.72
C ARG A 609 -8.10 14.30 -41.14
N PRO A 610 -8.16 13.18 -41.88
CA PRO A 610 -7.48 11.95 -41.48
C PRO A 610 -6.02 12.22 -41.10
N LEU A 611 -5.58 11.63 -39.99
CA LEU A 611 -4.18 11.73 -39.56
C LEU A 611 -3.28 11.15 -40.64
N SER A 612 -2.13 11.77 -40.86
CA SER A 612 -1.11 11.32 -41.82
C SER A 612 0.06 10.67 -41.10
N ALA A 613 0.74 9.76 -41.77
CA ALA A 613 1.93 9.11 -41.25
C ALA A 613 3.03 10.11 -40.87
N VAL A 614 3.83 9.73 -39.86
CA VAL A 614 4.87 10.59 -39.28
C VAL A 614 6.16 9.82 -39.02
N THR A 615 7.29 10.54 -39.10
CA THR A 615 8.58 10.06 -38.59
C THR A 615 8.84 10.71 -37.24
N VAL A 616 9.11 9.89 -36.22
CA VAL A 616 9.38 10.33 -34.85
C VAL A 616 10.79 9.89 -34.46
N ASP A 617 11.62 10.86 -34.11
CA ASP A 617 13.01 10.62 -33.72
C ASP A 617 13.20 10.57 -32.19
N LEU A 618 14.43 10.32 -31.76
CA LEU A 618 14.79 10.23 -30.34
C LEU A 618 14.44 11.50 -29.54
N SER A 619 14.49 12.68 -30.16
CA SER A 619 14.21 13.95 -29.47
C SER A 619 12.74 14.10 -29.12
N ASP A 620 11.85 13.70 -30.04
CA ASP A 620 10.42 13.63 -29.76
C ASP A 620 10.11 12.56 -28.72
N LEU A 621 10.69 11.35 -28.89
CA LEU A 621 10.49 10.23 -27.97
C LEU A 621 10.92 10.55 -26.54
N ALA A 622 12.00 11.32 -26.35
CA ALA A 622 12.46 11.75 -25.03
C ALA A 622 11.39 12.56 -24.28
N THR A 623 10.67 13.42 -25.01
CA THR A 623 9.61 14.28 -24.48
C THR A 623 8.20 13.68 -24.58
N ALA A 624 8.04 12.49 -25.17
CA ALA A 624 6.77 11.77 -25.32
C ALA A 624 6.85 10.33 -24.80
N SER A 625 7.83 10.03 -23.94
CA SER A 625 8.20 8.65 -23.58
C SER A 625 7.09 7.82 -22.93
N ASP A 626 6.12 8.47 -22.28
CA ASP A 626 4.97 7.80 -21.66
C ASP A 626 3.79 7.69 -22.64
N GLU A 627 3.76 8.55 -23.66
CA GLU A 627 2.72 8.67 -24.66
C GLU A 627 2.99 7.85 -25.93
N VAL A 628 4.18 7.24 -26.06
CA VAL A 628 4.52 6.36 -27.19
C VAL A 628 3.43 5.31 -27.46
N PRO A 629 2.89 4.59 -26.46
CA PRO A 629 1.76 3.67 -26.69
C PRO A 629 0.55 4.32 -27.39
N LEU A 630 0.18 5.54 -27.02
CA LEU A 630 -0.91 6.28 -27.68
C LEU A 630 -0.52 6.74 -29.09
N LEU A 631 0.73 7.15 -29.30
CA LEU A 631 1.22 7.54 -30.62
C LEU A 631 1.27 6.34 -31.60
N LEU A 632 1.49 5.12 -31.10
CA LEU A 632 1.39 3.91 -31.90
C LEU A 632 -0.05 3.62 -32.34
N VAL A 633 -1.03 3.86 -31.47
CA VAL A 633 -2.47 3.81 -31.85
C VAL A 633 -2.78 4.88 -32.90
N ALA A 634 -2.28 6.12 -32.70
CA ALA A 634 -2.44 7.18 -33.70
C ALA A 634 -1.86 6.79 -35.06
N ALA A 635 -0.67 6.19 -35.07
CA ALA A 635 -0.01 5.71 -36.28
C ALA A 635 -0.78 4.55 -36.94
N ALA A 636 -1.39 3.67 -36.15
CA ALA A 636 -2.23 2.58 -36.64
C ALA A 636 -3.49 3.09 -37.35
N CYS A 637 -4.03 4.23 -36.94
CA CYS A 637 -5.20 4.87 -37.56
C CYS A 637 -4.85 5.90 -38.66
N ALA A 638 -3.57 6.15 -38.92
CA ALA A 638 -3.14 7.19 -39.86
C ALA A 638 -3.10 6.72 -41.33
N VAL A 639 -3.06 7.64 -42.28
CA VAL A 639 -2.84 7.34 -43.69
C VAL A 639 -1.33 7.26 -43.96
N GLY A 640 -0.84 6.07 -44.32
CA GLY A 640 0.55 5.82 -44.74
C GLY A 640 1.36 4.96 -43.76
N HIS A 641 2.69 5.07 -43.81
CA HIS A 641 3.63 4.31 -42.98
C HIS A 641 4.37 5.23 -42.01
N SER A 642 4.11 5.07 -40.71
CA SER A 642 4.79 5.84 -39.66
C SER A 642 6.02 5.09 -39.16
N ARG A 643 7.06 5.84 -38.76
CA ARG A 643 8.33 5.29 -38.27
C ARG A 643 8.73 5.97 -36.98
N PHE A 644 9.07 5.19 -35.95
CA PHE A 644 9.66 5.70 -34.72
C PHE A 644 11.05 5.08 -34.56
N THR A 645 12.08 5.90 -34.30
CA THR A 645 13.49 5.48 -34.15
C THR A 645 14.10 6.03 -32.87
N GLY A 646 14.97 5.27 -32.20
CA GLY A 646 15.54 5.62 -30.89
C GLY A 646 14.80 4.97 -29.71
N LEU A 647 14.19 3.80 -29.91
CA LEU A 647 13.38 3.12 -28.91
C LEU A 647 14.20 2.35 -27.87
N ASP A 648 15.49 2.06 -28.08
CA ASP A 648 16.28 1.18 -27.21
C ASP A 648 16.19 1.57 -25.71
N GLY A 649 16.28 2.87 -25.41
CA GLY A 649 16.16 3.37 -24.03
C GLY A 649 14.77 3.16 -23.41
N LEU A 650 13.70 3.21 -24.20
CA LEU A 650 12.33 2.96 -23.76
C LEU A 650 12.06 1.46 -23.56
N ARG A 651 12.63 0.64 -24.43
CA ARG A 651 12.50 -0.82 -24.39
C ARG A 651 13.25 -1.46 -23.21
N ARG A 652 14.32 -0.81 -22.73
CA ARG A 652 15.06 -1.22 -21.51
C ARG A 652 14.40 -0.81 -20.20
N LYS A 653 13.21 -0.19 -20.23
CA LYS A 653 12.40 0.02 -19.02
C LYS A 653 11.95 -1.35 -18.49
N GLU A 654 11.70 -1.44 -17.19
CA GLU A 654 11.41 -2.69 -16.47
C GLU A 654 10.24 -3.50 -17.07
N GLU A 655 9.33 -2.87 -17.81
CA GLU A 655 8.10 -3.48 -18.32
C GLU A 655 7.87 -3.25 -19.84
N ASP A 656 8.90 -2.90 -20.64
CA ASP A 656 8.84 -2.60 -22.11
C ASP A 656 7.43 -2.28 -22.68
N PRO A 657 6.87 -1.08 -22.39
CA PRO A 657 5.50 -0.72 -22.81
C PRO A 657 5.34 -0.66 -24.33
N VAL A 658 6.43 -0.48 -25.07
CA VAL A 658 6.43 -0.42 -26.54
C VAL A 658 6.16 -1.80 -27.13
N ALA A 659 6.89 -2.82 -26.66
CA ALA A 659 6.67 -4.19 -27.11
C ALA A 659 5.27 -4.71 -26.78
N GLN A 660 4.76 -4.41 -25.57
CA GLN A 660 3.40 -4.81 -25.17
C GLN A 660 2.33 -4.13 -26.02
N THR A 661 2.49 -2.84 -26.32
CA THR A 661 1.55 -2.12 -27.20
C THR A 661 1.62 -2.65 -28.63
N ALA A 662 2.81 -2.98 -29.14
CA ALA A 662 2.98 -3.59 -30.45
C ALA A 662 2.25 -4.95 -30.54
N GLN A 663 2.40 -5.80 -29.53
CA GLN A 663 1.67 -7.08 -29.45
C GLN A 663 0.15 -6.87 -29.42
N LEU A 664 -0.32 -5.92 -28.60
CA LEU A 664 -1.72 -5.54 -28.54
C LEU A 664 -2.25 -5.11 -29.91
N LEU A 665 -1.56 -4.21 -30.60
CA LEU A 665 -1.99 -3.71 -31.91
C LEU A 665 -1.97 -4.83 -32.97
N GLN A 666 -0.99 -5.73 -32.94
CA GLN A 666 -0.95 -6.91 -33.81
C GLN A 666 -2.14 -7.85 -33.58
N GLN A 667 -2.55 -8.06 -32.32
CA GLN A 667 -3.76 -8.84 -31.99
C GLN A 667 -5.03 -8.19 -32.53
N LEU A 668 -5.04 -6.87 -32.69
CA LEU A 668 -6.15 -6.09 -33.25
C LEU A 668 -6.03 -5.85 -34.77
N GLY A 669 -5.23 -6.65 -35.47
CA GLY A 669 -5.12 -6.63 -36.93
C GLY A 669 -4.16 -5.58 -37.52
N VAL A 670 -3.44 -4.82 -36.70
CA VAL A 670 -2.53 -3.78 -37.18
C VAL A 670 -1.22 -4.38 -37.70
N ARG A 671 -0.83 -3.98 -38.91
CA ARG A 671 0.47 -4.35 -39.49
C ARG A 671 1.58 -3.45 -38.96
N LEU A 672 2.49 -4.04 -38.19
CA LEU A 672 3.69 -3.37 -37.69
C LEU A 672 4.92 -4.27 -37.69
N GLU A 673 6.10 -3.65 -37.78
CA GLU A 673 7.40 -4.28 -37.71
C GLU A 673 8.21 -3.63 -36.58
N LEU A 674 8.60 -4.41 -35.57
CA LEU A 674 9.36 -3.96 -34.41
C LEU A 674 10.75 -4.62 -34.40
N ASP A 675 11.79 -3.79 -34.34
CA ASP A 675 13.15 -4.20 -34.05
C ASP A 675 13.64 -3.55 -32.73
N ASN A 676 14.93 -3.67 -32.39
CA ASN A 676 15.48 -3.19 -31.11
C ASN A 676 15.41 -1.67 -30.92
N ASP A 677 15.44 -0.89 -31.99
CA ASP A 677 15.51 0.58 -31.89
C ASP A 677 14.44 1.29 -32.72
N ARG A 678 13.70 0.56 -33.56
CA ARG A 678 12.71 1.10 -34.46
C ARG A 678 11.43 0.28 -34.47
N ILE A 679 10.32 0.98 -34.62
CA ILE A 679 9.03 0.40 -34.97
C ILE A 679 8.47 1.14 -36.20
N GLU A 680 7.98 0.36 -37.16
CA GLU A 680 7.26 0.85 -38.33
C GLU A 680 5.81 0.36 -38.26
N VAL A 681 4.87 1.29 -38.36
CA VAL A 681 3.43 1.02 -38.27
C VAL A 681 2.79 1.40 -39.60
N THR A 682 2.14 0.44 -40.24
CA THR A 682 1.33 0.68 -41.44
C THR A 682 -0.07 1.02 -40.98
N GLY A 683 -0.51 2.24 -41.27
CA GLY A 683 -1.84 2.67 -40.87
C GLY A 683 -2.96 2.01 -41.69
N GLY A 684 -4.11 1.84 -41.05
CA GLY A 684 -5.26 1.09 -41.53
C GLY A 684 -6.38 1.08 -40.49
N CYS A 685 -7.05 -0.06 -40.35
CA CYS A 685 -8.16 -0.24 -39.41
C CYS A 685 -7.72 -1.08 -38.21
N ILE A 686 -8.28 -0.77 -37.03
CA ILE A 686 -8.14 -1.58 -35.81
C ILE A 686 -9.41 -2.44 -35.71
N GLU A 687 -9.26 -3.77 -35.77
CA GLU A 687 -10.37 -4.70 -36.01
C GLU A 687 -11.29 -4.94 -34.79
N GLY A 688 -10.92 -4.49 -33.59
CA GLY A 688 -11.63 -4.81 -32.33
C GLY A 688 -11.31 -6.23 -31.83
N GLY A 689 -12.12 -6.77 -30.90
CA GLY A 689 -11.93 -8.12 -30.34
C GLY A 689 -11.85 -8.16 -28.82
N GLU A 690 -11.05 -9.07 -28.27
CA GLU A 690 -10.83 -9.22 -26.82
C GLU A 690 -9.33 -9.21 -26.51
N ILE A 691 -8.93 -8.40 -25.55
CA ILE A 691 -7.54 -8.27 -25.09
C ILE A 691 -7.49 -8.40 -23.57
N MET A 692 -6.42 -9.02 -23.07
CA MET A 692 -6.17 -9.15 -21.63
C MET A 692 -4.92 -8.36 -21.25
N LEU A 693 -5.08 -7.42 -20.33
CA LEU A 693 -3.98 -6.59 -19.84
C LEU A 693 -3.33 -7.20 -18.60
N ASN A 694 -2.06 -6.86 -18.40
CA ASN A 694 -1.25 -7.25 -17.25
C ASN A 694 -1.09 -6.10 -16.22
N GLY A 695 -2.03 -5.14 -16.19
CA GLY A 695 -2.05 -4.05 -15.21
C GLY A 695 -1.18 -2.82 -15.54
N GLN A 696 -0.49 -2.79 -16.69
CA GLN A 696 0.32 -1.63 -17.07
C GLN A 696 -0.53 -0.47 -17.62
N ILE A 697 -0.57 0.65 -16.90
CA ILE A 697 -1.43 1.79 -17.22
C ILE A 697 -1.24 2.35 -18.64
N ARG A 698 -0.01 2.44 -19.16
CA ARG A 698 0.24 3.04 -20.48
C ARG A 698 -0.29 2.17 -21.62
N VAL A 699 -0.15 0.85 -21.50
CA VAL A 699 -0.72 -0.12 -22.44
C VAL A 699 -2.24 -0.14 -22.30
N ALA A 700 -2.78 -0.02 -21.08
CA ALA A 700 -4.21 0.10 -20.86
C ALA A 700 -4.83 1.36 -21.48
N MET A 701 -4.11 2.49 -21.45
CA MET A 701 -4.54 3.71 -22.14
C MET A 701 -4.52 3.52 -23.67
N ALA A 702 -3.51 2.82 -24.21
CA ALA A 702 -3.46 2.49 -25.63
C ALA A 702 -4.58 1.51 -26.05
N ALA A 703 -4.88 0.51 -25.22
CA ALA A 703 -6.02 -0.39 -25.38
C ALA A 703 -7.35 0.37 -25.47
N LEU A 704 -7.56 1.29 -24.52
CA LEU A 704 -8.76 2.13 -24.48
C LEU A 704 -8.86 3.03 -25.72
N ALA A 705 -7.76 3.68 -26.13
CA ALA A 705 -7.70 4.46 -27.36
C ALA A 705 -8.02 3.60 -28.60
N ALA A 706 -7.42 2.41 -28.69
CA ALA A 706 -7.63 1.48 -29.80
C ALA A 706 -9.09 1.06 -29.92
N GLY A 707 -9.77 0.80 -28.80
CA GLY A 707 -11.20 0.49 -28.79
C GLY A 707 -12.10 1.67 -29.18
N LEU A 708 -11.72 2.90 -28.81
CA LEU A 708 -12.46 4.12 -29.14
C LEU A 708 -12.24 4.59 -30.59
N CYS A 709 -11.14 4.15 -31.23
CA CYS A 709 -10.78 4.53 -32.60
C CYS A 709 -10.93 3.38 -33.62
N GLY A 710 -11.23 2.15 -33.17
CA GLY A 710 -11.35 0.96 -34.01
C GLY A 710 -12.72 0.82 -34.68
N GLU A 711 -12.87 -0.18 -35.55
CA GLU A 711 -14.12 -0.41 -36.28
C GLU A 711 -15.16 -1.20 -35.48
N ASN A 712 -14.70 -2.20 -34.70
CA ASN A 712 -15.58 -3.05 -33.91
C ASN A 712 -15.36 -2.86 -32.40
N THR A 713 -16.33 -3.34 -31.62
CA THR A 713 -16.24 -3.35 -30.17
C THR A 713 -14.97 -4.06 -29.69
N LEU A 714 -14.30 -3.46 -28.72
CA LEU A 714 -13.15 -4.04 -28.01
C LEU A 714 -13.53 -4.34 -26.56
N LYS A 715 -13.28 -5.57 -26.12
CA LYS A 715 -13.34 -5.99 -24.72
C LYS A 715 -11.94 -5.99 -24.12
N ILE A 716 -11.75 -5.25 -23.04
CA ILE A 716 -10.47 -5.04 -22.37
C ILE A 716 -10.55 -5.68 -20.98
N GLY A 717 -9.98 -6.87 -20.82
CA GLY A 717 -9.79 -7.50 -19.52
C GLY A 717 -8.59 -6.90 -18.77
N GLY A 718 -8.63 -6.91 -17.43
CA GLY A 718 -7.56 -6.35 -16.59
C GLY A 718 -7.49 -4.81 -16.62
N GLY A 719 -8.61 -4.15 -16.93
CA GLY A 719 -8.69 -2.69 -17.09
C GLY A 719 -8.68 -1.90 -15.78
N GLY A 720 -8.63 -2.53 -14.62
CA GLY A 720 -8.79 -1.81 -13.35
C GLY A 720 -7.62 -0.89 -13.00
N CYS A 721 -6.45 -1.04 -13.63
CA CYS A 721 -5.35 -0.07 -13.51
C CYS A 721 -5.75 1.35 -14.00
N LEU A 722 -6.64 1.44 -15.01
CA LEU A 722 -7.18 2.72 -15.50
C LEU A 722 -8.02 3.40 -14.42
N LEU A 723 -8.90 2.63 -13.75
CA LEU A 723 -9.77 3.14 -12.70
C LEU A 723 -9.00 3.46 -11.42
N ALA A 724 -7.93 2.72 -11.11
CA ALA A 724 -7.04 3.07 -10.01
C ALA A 724 -6.33 4.42 -10.25
N ALA A 725 -6.02 4.75 -11.51
CA ALA A 725 -5.36 6.00 -11.87
C ALA A 725 -6.34 7.17 -12.10
N CYS A 726 -7.58 6.89 -12.54
CA CYS A 726 -8.65 7.83 -12.76
C CYS A 726 -10.00 7.18 -12.39
N PRO A 727 -10.43 7.26 -11.12
CA PRO A 727 -11.62 6.55 -10.62
C PRO A 727 -12.89 6.85 -11.42
N ASP A 728 -13.08 8.12 -11.82
CA ASP A 728 -14.27 8.58 -12.53
C ASP A 728 -14.14 8.45 -14.06
N LEU A 729 -13.11 7.76 -14.58
CA LEU A 729 -12.80 7.71 -16.01
C LEU A 729 -13.99 7.34 -16.89
N ILE A 730 -14.71 6.28 -16.52
CA ILE A 730 -15.87 5.79 -17.29
C ILE A 730 -16.97 6.86 -17.32
N GLU A 731 -17.27 7.46 -16.17
CA GLU A 731 -18.29 8.51 -16.08
C GLU A 731 -17.89 9.74 -16.89
N LEU A 732 -16.63 10.16 -16.83
CA LEU A 732 -16.10 11.28 -17.62
C LEU A 732 -16.21 11.00 -19.12
N MET A 733 -15.86 9.78 -19.56
CA MET A 733 -15.96 9.38 -20.96
C MET A 733 -17.42 9.34 -21.44
N GLN A 734 -18.32 8.76 -20.65
CA GLN A 734 -19.75 8.71 -20.97
C GLN A 734 -20.39 10.11 -21.02
N ARG A 735 -19.97 11.04 -20.15
CA ARG A 735 -20.42 12.45 -20.17
C ARG A 735 -20.03 13.18 -21.46
N LEU A 736 -18.89 12.80 -22.06
CA LEU A 736 -18.48 13.30 -23.37
C LEU A 736 -19.20 12.60 -24.54
N GLY A 737 -20.01 11.58 -24.25
CA GLY A 737 -20.71 10.77 -25.25
C GLY A 737 -19.97 9.51 -25.68
N LEU A 738 -18.80 9.19 -25.12
CA LEU A 738 -18.03 8.01 -25.50
C LEU A 738 -18.65 6.71 -24.95
N ASN A 739 -18.63 5.65 -25.76
CA ASN A 739 -19.20 4.35 -25.41
C ASN A 739 -18.17 3.49 -24.67
N VAL A 740 -18.10 3.64 -23.35
CA VAL A 740 -17.27 2.83 -22.45
C VAL A 740 -18.13 2.29 -21.33
N HIS A 741 -18.15 0.97 -21.14
CA HIS A 741 -18.95 0.31 -20.11
C HIS A 741 -18.11 -0.68 -19.31
N LYS A 742 -18.37 -0.77 -18.01
CA LYS A 742 -17.80 -1.83 -17.16
C LYS A 742 -18.62 -3.11 -17.37
N GLU A 743 -17.94 -4.22 -17.64
CA GLU A 743 -18.53 -5.56 -17.60
C GLU A 743 -18.08 -6.26 -16.31
N GLU A 744 -19.02 -6.87 -15.58
CA GLU A 744 -18.67 -7.77 -14.47
C GLU A 744 -18.15 -9.08 -15.07
N GLY A 745 -16.93 -9.46 -14.65
CA GLY A 745 -16.22 -10.66 -15.12
C GLY A 745 -16.74 -11.95 -14.52
#